data_AF-A0A5J6PBN4-F1
#
_entry.id   AF-A0A5J6PBN4-F1
#
_cell.length_a   1.000
_cell.length_b   1.000
_cell.length_c   1.000
_cell.angle_alpha   90.00
_cell.angle_beta   90.00
_cell.angle_gamma   90.00
#
_symmetry.space_group_name_H-M   'P 1'
#
loop_
_entity.id
_entity.type
_entity.pdbx_description
1 polymer ?
#
loop_
_entity_poly.entity_id
_entity_poly.type
_entity_poly.pdbx_seq_one_letter_code
_entity_poly.pdbx_strand_id
1 'polypeptide(L)'
;MLNNKSRIAYFGLLLVTGALLLFALAQAAFLVRDDQQQQTASRQWAEQQTLALANDLAQKIQRISSIADQLAEQISAASCSPCDIEKALREHYLRHTDFTALGLAFDAETSGTAFRLYAPFIRQKNQAAAIERLDSFYDYLANQDAADVRANPEAWYTHAQQRERQWLEPFYEAALGQYVIRYTAPIYNAQQQKIGLVFVDTELEWLHDQIEKYDIKDNNYLSLESAQGKELYHSFKGIAEIILQFSQPAPVHTKTQSTVNVLTDEPAWQHNYPIAATQWQLHSVISKSTIADLATTKDNAQAMASVEQLHKLTTNDRIDWVVLVVVLAMLIFSCVRLRRKRTSKVQLWVDTAIYTIILFSGVISIWILEYGTVAPGNSIILANQAIIQKFERDNAQRALIAHNDAPVYVPVGLFIQSIEFLSASNVNVTGYVWHRYQEGQESDYEVGTVFPEAIETNINLAYEKTVNGETLKGWYFETTLRENFNPDRFPLDRQSVWIRLWHEKIGDNIVLVPDLKAYNSLNTRSLPGIEKDFVLAGWSLFRSYFEVRENQYNTRLGIASSAPGGVVPELYFNVEIMRNFINPFLAHLFPLFVVVLMLYAIVITMSTDEEKKDFLGFNAAGVVASCSALFFVALISHVQLRNELAANSVVYLEYFYLITYVLILLITLNAVLLSLKVKFAFIQFHDNLLPKLIYWPAISGALFICTVWAFRH
;
A
#
# COMPACT_ATOMS: atom_id res chain seq x y z
N MET A 1 38.50 44.80 27.05
CA MET A 1 38.14 43.72 28.01
C MET A 1 36.63 43.47 27.87
N LEU A 2 36.18 42.23 27.70
CA LEU A 2 34.74 41.92 27.66
C LEU A 2 34.13 42.29 29.03
N ASN A 3 33.00 42.98 29.03
CA ASN A 3 32.23 43.29 30.23
C ASN A 3 31.86 41.97 30.93
N ASN A 4 32.04 41.83 32.24
CA ASN A 4 31.92 40.53 32.95
C ASN A 4 30.58 39.81 32.67
N LYS A 5 29.51 40.58 32.42
CA LYS A 5 28.19 40.05 32.03
C LYS A 5 28.17 39.31 30.69
N SER A 6 28.92 39.76 29.68
CA SER A 6 28.93 39.11 28.36
C SER A 6 29.77 37.83 28.33
N ARG A 7 30.76 37.71 29.23
CA ARG A 7 31.52 36.46 29.43
C ARG A 7 30.68 35.39 30.11
N ILE A 8 29.93 35.76 31.16
CA ILE A 8 29.03 34.83 31.86
C ILE A 8 27.94 34.32 30.91
N ALA A 9 27.34 35.20 30.12
CA ALA A 9 26.34 34.81 29.11
C ALA A 9 26.93 33.87 28.04
N TYR A 10 28.15 34.14 27.57
CA TYR A 10 28.83 33.27 26.60
C TYR A 10 29.15 31.88 27.18
N PHE A 11 29.67 31.81 28.41
CA PHE A 11 29.95 30.53 29.08
C PHE A 11 28.67 29.72 29.36
N GLY A 12 27.59 30.39 29.78
CA GLY A 12 26.29 29.75 29.96
C GLY A 12 25.72 29.19 28.65
N LEU A 13 25.77 29.98 27.57
CA LEU A 13 25.33 29.52 26.24
C LEU A 13 26.18 28.34 25.76
N LEU A 14 27.50 28.37 25.96
CA LEU A 14 28.41 27.31 25.55
C LEU A 14 28.13 26.00 26.29
N LEU A 15 27.88 26.05 27.60
CA LEU A 15 27.46 24.88 28.39
C LEU A 15 26.14 24.29 27.90
N VAL A 16 25.13 25.13 27.64
CA VAL A 16 23.83 24.68 27.12
C VAL A 16 23.99 24.08 25.71
N THR A 17 24.77 24.71 24.84
CA THR A 17 25.05 24.17 23.49
C THR A 17 25.79 22.82 23.56
N GLY A 18 26.77 22.68 24.46
CA GLY A 18 27.51 21.44 24.64
C GLY A 18 26.64 20.31 25.19
N ALA A 19 25.77 20.61 26.15
CA ALA A 19 24.83 19.65 26.71
C ALA A 19 23.81 19.17 25.65
N LEU A 20 23.22 20.10 24.88
CA LEU A 20 22.30 19.75 23.79
C LEU A 20 22.99 18.99 22.66
N LEU A 21 24.25 19.30 22.35
CA LEU A 21 25.02 18.58 21.33
C LEU A 21 25.36 17.16 21.79
N LEU A 22 25.75 16.97 23.06
CA LEU A 22 25.94 15.63 23.63
C LEU A 22 24.63 14.84 23.65
N PHE A 23 23.51 15.47 24.01
CA PHE A 23 22.19 14.85 23.94
C PHE A 23 21.81 14.45 22.52
N ALA A 24 22.01 15.34 21.54
CA ALA A 24 21.76 15.06 20.13
C ALA A 24 22.67 13.94 19.60
N LEU A 25 23.95 13.90 19.96
CA LEU A 25 24.85 12.81 19.57
C LEU A 25 24.46 11.47 20.21
N ALA A 26 24.07 11.46 21.49
CA ALA A 26 23.62 10.26 22.18
C ALA A 26 22.32 9.71 21.58
N GLN A 27 21.36 10.59 21.31
CA GLN A 27 20.11 10.26 20.63
C GLN A 27 20.37 9.77 19.20
N ALA A 28 21.27 10.42 18.44
CA ALA A 28 21.59 10.01 17.07
C ALA A 28 22.28 8.63 17.06
N ALA A 29 23.18 8.37 18.00
CA ALA A 29 23.81 7.06 18.16
C ALA A 29 22.78 5.99 18.55
N PHE A 30 21.82 6.32 19.41
CA PHE A 30 20.71 5.43 19.75
C PHE A 30 19.86 5.12 18.51
N LEU A 31 19.48 6.13 17.72
CA LEU A 31 18.71 5.93 16.50
C LEU A 31 19.45 5.15 15.42
N VAL A 32 20.73 5.42 15.18
CA VAL A 32 21.52 4.67 14.20
C VAL A 32 21.63 3.20 14.63
N ARG A 33 21.79 2.95 15.92
CA ARG A 33 21.80 1.59 16.45
C ARG A 33 20.44 0.91 16.30
N ASP A 34 19.37 1.61 16.62
CA ASP A 34 18.00 1.11 16.48
C ASP A 34 17.65 0.84 15.01
N ASP A 35 17.92 1.77 14.10
CA ASP A 35 17.76 1.60 12.64
C ASP A 35 18.58 0.42 12.12
N GLN A 36 19.84 0.25 12.54
CA GLN A 36 20.63 -0.92 12.17
C GLN A 36 20.04 -2.24 12.70
N GLN A 37 19.52 -2.25 13.93
CA GLN A 37 18.85 -3.41 14.51
C GLN A 37 17.54 -3.72 13.77
N GLN A 38 16.72 -2.71 13.49
CA GLN A 38 15.49 -2.82 12.70
C GLN A 38 15.78 -3.32 11.29
N GLN A 39 16.80 -2.80 10.61
CA GLN A 39 17.19 -3.27 9.29
C GLN A 39 17.68 -4.71 9.30
N THR A 40 18.44 -5.11 10.32
CA THR A 40 18.93 -6.50 10.45
C THR A 40 17.78 -7.46 10.72
N ALA A 41 16.89 -7.11 11.65
CA ALA A 41 15.68 -7.89 11.92
C ALA A 41 14.77 -7.96 10.69
N SER A 42 14.61 -6.84 9.97
CA SER A 42 13.82 -6.72 8.74
C SER A 42 14.33 -7.64 7.65
N ARG A 43 15.64 -7.66 7.45
CA ARG A 43 16.28 -8.58 6.51
C ARG A 43 16.08 -10.03 6.92
N GLN A 44 16.34 -10.39 8.18
CA GLN A 44 16.23 -11.78 8.66
C GLN A 44 14.80 -12.31 8.56
N TRP A 45 13.81 -11.50 8.92
CA TRP A 45 12.41 -11.87 8.77
C TRP A 45 12.02 -12.05 7.30
N ALA A 46 12.39 -11.10 6.43
CA ALA A 46 12.12 -11.18 4.99
C ALA A 46 12.74 -12.43 4.37
N GLU A 47 13.98 -12.75 4.76
CA GLU A 47 14.70 -13.95 4.37
C GLU A 47 13.96 -15.22 4.84
N GLN A 48 13.57 -15.27 6.12
CA GLN A 48 12.83 -16.38 6.71
C GLN A 48 11.46 -16.60 6.08
N GLN A 49 10.69 -15.53 5.79
CA GLN A 49 9.40 -15.65 5.13
C GLN A 49 9.54 -16.22 3.71
N THR A 50 10.52 -15.74 2.96
CA THR A 50 10.76 -16.23 1.59
C THR A 50 11.22 -17.67 1.59
N LEU A 51 12.12 -18.03 2.52
CA LEU A 51 12.59 -19.41 2.68
C LEU A 51 11.47 -20.36 3.13
N ALA A 52 10.61 -19.92 4.07
CA ALA A 52 9.47 -20.71 4.53
C ALA A 52 8.48 -20.98 3.41
N LEU A 53 8.16 -19.96 2.61
CA LEU A 53 7.34 -20.10 1.41
C LEU A 53 7.98 -21.04 0.38
N ALA A 54 9.26 -20.85 0.05
CA ALA A 54 9.98 -21.70 -0.91
C ALA A 54 9.99 -23.18 -0.47
N ASN A 55 10.21 -23.43 0.82
CA ASN A 55 10.22 -24.78 1.39
C ASN A 55 8.83 -25.42 1.38
N ASP A 56 7.78 -24.68 1.72
CA ASP A 56 6.40 -25.19 1.67
C ASP A 56 5.97 -25.52 0.24
N LEU A 57 6.23 -24.60 -0.71
CA LEU A 57 5.99 -24.86 -2.13
C LEU A 57 6.78 -26.09 -2.61
N ALA A 58 8.06 -26.21 -2.23
CA ALA A 58 8.86 -27.38 -2.56
C ALA A 58 8.26 -28.68 -2.01
N GLN A 59 7.77 -28.68 -0.76
CA GLN A 59 7.12 -29.85 -0.16
C GLN A 59 5.82 -30.22 -0.87
N LYS A 60 4.97 -29.25 -1.20
CA LYS A 60 3.70 -29.48 -1.91
C LYS A 60 3.93 -30.01 -3.33
N ILE A 61 4.85 -29.39 -4.07
CA ILE A 61 5.24 -29.83 -5.42
C ILE A 61 5.85 -31.23 -5.37
N GLN A 62 6.73 -31.50 -4.39
CA GLN A 62 7.34 -32.83 -4.21
C GLN A 62 6.30 -33.90 -3.88
N ARG A 63 5.26 -33.55 -3.10
CA ARG A 63 4.16 -34.46 -2.79
C ARG A 63 3.41 -34.85 -4.07
N ILE A 64 3.14 -33.90 -4.97
CA ILE A 64 2.48 -34.17 -6.26
C ILE A 64 3.36 -35.08 -7.13
N SER A 65 4.65 -34.76 -7.30
CA SER A 65 5.54 -35.60 -8.12
C SER A 65 5.68 -37.02 -7.57
N SER A 66 5.66 -37.18 -6.24
CA SER A 66 5.76 -38.50 -5.61
C SER A 66 4.59 -39.44 -5.96
N ILE A 67 3.42 -38.91 -6.32
CA ILE A 67 2.26 -39.71 -6.74
C ILE A 67 2.55 -40.41 -8.07
N ALA A 68 3.15 -39.66 -9.01
CA ALA A 68 3.55 -40.22 -10.31
C ALA A 68 4.72 -41.19 -10.16
N ASP A 69 5.70 -40.90 -9.28
CA ASP A 69 6.81 -41.81 -9.00
C ASP A 69 6.32 -43.14 -8.41
N GLN A 70 5.42 -43.10 -7.42
CA GLN A 70 4.84 -44.31 -6.82
C GLN A 70 4.08 -45.15 -7.83
N LEU A 71 3.28 -44.52 -8.70
CA LEU A 71 2.57 -45.22 -9.75
C LEU A 71 3.54 -45.81 -10.78
N ALA A 72 4.57 -45.05 -11.18
CA ALA A 72 5.59 -45.52 -12.12
C ALA A 72 6.37 -46.73 -11.57
N GLU A 73 6.72 -46.71 -10.29
CA GLU A 73 7.37 -47.84 -9.61
C GLU A 73 6.45 -49.06 -9.53
N GLN A 74 5.17 -48.88 -9.16
CA GLN A 74 4.20 -49.98 -9.11
C GLN A 74 4.04 -50.65 -10.48
N ILE A 75 3.92 -49.85 -11.54
CA ILE A 75 3.71 -50.36 -12.90
C ILE A 75 4.99 -50.99 -13.45
N SER A 76 6.18 -50.45 -13.13
CA SER A 76 7.46 -51.01 -13.56
C SER A 76 7.80 -52.32 -12.84
N ALA A 77 7.37 -52.47 -11.57
CA ALA A 77 7.57 -53.70 -10.79
C ALA A 77 6.61 -54.82 -11.21
N ALA A 78 5.41 -54.48 -11.67
CA ALA A 78 4.50 -55.44 -12.24
C ALA A 78 5.03 -55.89 -13.60
N SER A 79 5.37 -57.17 -13.75
CA SER A 79 5.83 -57.74 -15.02
C SER A 79 4.67 -57.74 -16.04
N CYS A 80 4.40 -56.59 -16.70
CA CYS A 80 3.09 -56.37 -17.32
C CYS A 80 2.90 -57.04 -18.70
N SER A 81 1.87 -57.89 -18.75
CA SER A 81 0.82 -58.02 -19.79
C SER A 81 -0.52 -57.85 -19.06
N PRO A 82 -1.57 -57.30 -19.71
CA PRO A 82 -2.22 -56.07 -19.25
C PRO A 82 -2.42 -56.04 -17.72
N CYS A 83 -1.55 -55.30 -17.03
CA CYS A 83 -1.82 -54.91 -15.65
C CYS A 83 -3.18 -54.19 -15.60
N ASP A 84 -3.96 -54.38 -14.53
CA ASP A 84 -5.20 -53.62 -14.30
C ASP A 84 -4.86 -52.14 -14.06
N ILE A 85 -4.47 -51.42 -15.10
CA ILE A 85 -4.03 -50.03 -15.07
C ILE A 85 -5.14 -49.15 -14.50
N GLU A 86 -6.39 -49.43 -14.88
CA GLU A 86 -7.55 -48.73 -14.32
C GLU A 86 -7.67 -48.92 -12.80
N LYS A 87 -7.36 -50.12 -12.29
CA LYS A 87 -7.37 -50.40 -10.86
C LYS A 87 -6.25 -49.64 -10.15
N ALA A 88 -5.04 -49.62 -10.71
CA ALA A 88 -3.92 -48.86 -10.16
C ALA A 88 -4.23 -47.35 -10.10
N LEU A 89 -4.81 -46.79 -11.17
CA LEU A 89 -5.26 -45.40 -11.22
C LEU A 89 -6.33 -45.10 -10.17
N ARG A 90 -7.35 -45.94 -10.01
CA ARG A 90 -8.39 -45.77 -8.97
C ARG A 90 -7.81 -45.86 -7.57
N GLU A 91 -6.92 -46.82 -7.32
CA GLU A 91 -6.27 -46.96 -6.01
C GLU A 91 -5.42 -45.74 -5.65
N HIS A 92 -4.69 -45.16 -6.61
CA HIS A 92 -3.90 -43.95 -6.39
C HIS A 92 -4.78 -42.71 -6.20
N TYR A 93 -5.85 -42.58 -6.99
CA TYR A 93 -6.83 -41.50 -6.86
C TYR A 93 -7.55 -41.52 -5.50
N LEU A 94 -7.86 -42.70 -4.95
CA LEU A 94 -8.49 -42.79 -3.63
C LEU A 94 -7.54 -42.46 -2.47
N ARG A 95 -6.22 -42.57 -2.67
CA ARG A 95 -5.20 -42.29 -1.65
C ARG A 95 -4.71 -40.84 -1.67
N HIS A 96 -4.91 -40.12 -2.77
CA HIS A 96 -4.36 -38.78 -2.97
C HIS A 96 -5.39 -37.86 -3.61
N THR A 97 -5.53 -36.65 -3.07
CA THR A 97 -6.50 -35.63 -3.53
C THR A 97 -5.84 -34.39 -4.13
N ASP A 98 -4.50 -34.39 -4.24
CA ASP A 98 -3.71 -33.18 -4.48
C ASP A 98 -3.38 -32.94 -5.97
N PHE A 99 -4.13 -33.55 -6.90
CA PHE A 99 -3.89 -33.46 -8.35
C PHE A 99 -5.20 -33.35 -9.14
N THR A 100 -5.12 -32.78 -10.34
CA THR A 100 -6.25 -32.62 -11.26
C THR A 100 -6.46 -33.87 -12.11
N ALA A 101 -5.37 -34.41 -12.68
CA ALA A 101 -5.39 -35.66 -13.43
C ALA A 101 -4.13 -36.49 -13.16
N LEU A 102 -4.27 -37.82 -13.19
CA LEU A 102 -3.17 -38.77 -13.09
C LEU A 102 -3.33 -39.80 -14.20
N GLY A 103 -2.30 -40.04 -14.99
CA GLY A 103 -2.40 -40.91 -16.14
C GLY A 103 -1.09 -41.55 -16.53
N LEU A 104 -1.18 -42.39 -17.56
CA LEU A 104 -0.03 -43.03 -18.18
C LEU A 104 -0.17 -42.87 -19.68
N ALA A 105 0.95 -42.77 -20.38
CA ALA A 105 1.03 -42.80 -21.82
C ALA A 105 2.10 -43.81 -22.23
N PHE A 106 1.74 -44.72 -23.12
CA PHE A 106 2.63 -45.79 -23.55
C PHE A 106 3.28 -45.47 -24.89
N ASP A 107 4.51 -45.95 -25.07
CA ASP A 107 5.23 -45.88 -26.33
C ASP A 107 4.71 -46.95 -27.30
N ALA A 108 4.49 -46.61 -28.56
CA ALA A 108 3.87 -47.50 -29.54
C ALA A 108 4.72 -48.74 -29.86
N GLU A 109 6.05 -48.64 -29.80
CA GLU A 109 6.96 -49.71 -30.24
C GLU A 109 7.38 -50.62 -29.08
N THR A 110 7.54 -50.04 -27.89
CA THR A 110 8.16 -50.72 -26.75
C THR A 110 7.16 -51.22 -25.70
N SER A 111 5.91 -50.73 -25.70
CA SER A 111 4.91 -51.07 -24.67
C SER A 111 4.26 -52.46 -24.82
N GLY A 112 4.31 -53.06 -26.00
CA GLY A 112 3.61 -54.32 -26.28
C GLY A 112 2.09 -54.23 -26.19
N THR A 113 1.51 -53.02 -26.20
CA THR A 113 0.05 -52.81 -26.21
C THR A 113 -0.52 -53.12 -27.60
N ALA A 114 -1.77 -53.59 -27.66
CA ALA A 114 -2.45 -53.86 -28.93
C ALA A 114 -2.87 -52.59 -29.70
N PHE A 115 -2.69 -51.40 -29.10
CA PHE A 115 -3.09 -50.12 -29.65
C PHE A 115 -1.86 -49.27 -29.94
N ARG A 116 -1.85 -48.58 -31.09
CA ARG A 116 -0.81 -47.60 -31.42
C ARG A 116 -0.74 -46.46 -30.39
N LEU A 117 -1.90 -46.02 -29.90
CA LEU A 117 -2.04 -45.01 -28.86
C LEU A 117 -2.78 -45.61 -27.69
N TYR A 118 -2.19 -45.53 -26.50
CA TYR A 118 -2.82 -46.00 -25.29
C TYR A 118 -2.36 -45.12 -24.12
N ALA A 119 -3.23 -44.18 -23.73
CA ALA A 119 -2.94 -43.24 -22.67
C ALA A 119 -4.12 -43.04 -21.70
N PRO A 120 -4.43 -44.01 -20.83
CA PRO A 120 -5.50 -43.87 -19.85
C PRO A 120 -5.11 -42.89 -18.74
N PHE A 121 -6.08 -42.08 -18.30
CA PHE A 121 -5.91 -41.18 -17.17
C PHE A 121 -7.20 -41.07 -16.36
N ILE A 122 -7.05 -40.77 -15.07
CA ILE A 122 -8.15 -40.54 -14.13
C ILE A 122 -8.20 -39.05 -13.75
N ARG A 123 -9.41 -38.49 -13.73
CA ARG A 123 -9.67 -37.13 -13.28
C ARG A 123 -10.98 -37.04 -12.52
N GLN A 124 -11.19 -35.92 -11.82
CA GLN A 124 -12.47 -35.61 -11.21
C GLN A 124 -13.43 -35.02 -12.26
N LYS A 125 -14.68 -35.50 -12.29
CA LYS A 125 -15.76 -35.02 -13.16
C LYS A 125 -17.11 -35.15 -12.44
N ASN A 126 -17.83 -34.05 -12.25
CA ASN A 126 -19.14 -34.01 -11.58
C ASN A 126 -19.15 -34.72 -10.22
N GLN A 127 -18.18 -34.42 -9.34
CA GLN A 127 -18.00 -35.04 -8.02
C GLN A 127 -17.69 -36.56 -8.01
N ALA A 128 -17.45 -37.18 -9.17
CA ALA A 128 -17.03 -38.58 -9.29
C ALA A 128 -15.72 -38.73 -10.07
N ALA A 129 -14.98 -39.81 -9.82
CA ALA A 129 -13.76 -40.13 -10.56
C ALA A 129 -14.10 -40.79 -11.90
N ALA A 130 -13.62 -40.21 -13.00
CA ALA A 130 -13.78 -40.75 -14.34
C ALA A 130 -12.42 -41.13 -14.92
N ILE A 131 -12.33 -42.34 -15.48
CA ILE A 131 -11.18 -42.76 -16.29
C ILE A 131 -11.53 -42.45 -17.75
N GLU A 132 -10.66 -41.69 -18.42
CA GLU A 132 -10.77 -41.32 -19.82
C GLU A 132 -9.45 -41.69 -20.54
N ARG A 133 -9.42 -41.59 -21.87
CA ARG A 133 -8.23 -41.86 -22.70
C ARG A 133 -7.76 -40.57 -23.34
N LEU A 134 -6.52 -40.17 -23.06
CA LEU A 134 -5.90 -38.95 -23.58
C LEU A 134 -5.83 -39.00 -25.12
N ASP A 135 -5.59 -40.20 -25.66
CA ASP A 135 -5.56 -40.48 -27.09
C ASP A 135 -6.91 -40.34 -27.81
N SER A 136 -8.01 -40.12 -27.08
CA SER A 136 -9.30 -39.73 -27.67
C SER A 136 -9.39 -38.23 -27.98
N PHE A 137 -8.46 -37.43 -27.47
CA PHE A 137 -8.42 -35.98 -27.66
C PHE A 137 -7.38 -35.56 -28.70
N TYR A 138 -6.18 -36.16 -28.68
CA TYR A 138 -5.10 -35.88 -29.64
C TYR A 138 -4.09 -37.04 -29.74
N ASP A 139 -3.29 -37.07 -30.81
CA ASP A 139 -2.20 -38.04 -31.00
C ASP A 139 -0.91 -37.52 -30.33
N TYR A 140 -0.66 -37.98 -29.10
CA TYR A 140 0.53 -37.60 -28.31
C TYR A 140 1.87 -38.12 -28.88
N LEU A 141 1.85 -38.90 -29.97
CA LEU A 141 3.04 -39.39 -30.67
C LEU A 141 3.25 -38.73 -32.05
N ALA A 142 2.29 -37.95 -32.57
CA ALA A 142 2.30 -37.46 -33.95
C ALA A 142 3.24 -36.27 -34.23
N ASN A 143 3.61 -35.49 -33.22
CA ASN A 143 4.27 -34.19 -33.39
C ASN A 143 5.64 -34.13 -32.72
N GLN A 144 6.72 -34.37 -33.47
CA GLN A 144 8.09 -34.39 -32.94
C GLN A 144 8.86 -33.06 -33.11
N ASP A 145 8.34 -32.10 -33.88
CA ASP A 145 9.08 -30.91 -34.33
C ASP A 145 9.03 -29.70 -33.39
N ALA A 146 8.53 -29.84 -32.16
CA ALA A 146 8.43 -28.73 -31.23
C ALA A 146 9.59 -28.69 -30.23
N ALA A 147 10.45 -27.67 -30.34
CA ALA A 147 11.50 -27.39 -29.37
C ALA A 147 10.95 -27.04 -27.96
N ASP A 148 9.65 -26.75 -27.83
CA ASP A 148 8.98 -26.31 -26.60
C ASP A 148 7.53 -26.83 -26.54
N VAL A 149 7.14 -27.43 -25.41
CA VAL A 149 5.78 -27.95 -25.15
C VAL A 149 4.72 -26.85 -25.23
N ARG A 150 5.07 -25.58 -25.03
CA ARG A 150 4.12 -24.46 -25.15
C ARG A 150 3.68 -24.19 -26.58
N ALA A 151 4.59 -24.33 -27.53
CA ALA A 151 4.32 -24.09 -28.95
C ALA A 151 3.49 -25.24 -29.56
N ASN A 152 3.64 -26.43 -29.00
CA ASN A 152 2.86 -27.60 -29.38
C ASN A 152 2.55 -28.46 -28.13
N PRO A 153 1.47 -28.14 -27.41
CA PRO A 153 1.09 -28.87 -26.18
C PRO A 153 0.92 -30.38 -26.38
N GLU A 154 0.48 -30.80 -27.56
CA GLU A 154 0.25 -32.21 -27.89
C GLU A 154 1.56 -33.01 -28.00
N ALA A 155 2.71 -32.33 -28.17
CA ALA A 155 4.04 -32.93 -28.26
C ALA A 155 4.71 -33.17 -26.89
N TRP A 156 3.98 -33.01 -25.78
CA TRP A 156 4.53 -33.13 -24.42
C TRP A 156 5.25 -34.47 -24.18
N TYR A 157 4.75 -35.56 -24.78
CA TYR A 157 5.30 -36.90 -24.58
C TYR A 157 6.72 -37.02 -25.12
N THR A 158 6.98 -36.53 -26.34
CA THR A 158 8.31 -36.53 -26.97
C THR A 158 9.30 -35.69 -26.16
N HIS A 159 8.85 -34.55 -25.64
CA HIS A 159 9.65 -33.69 -24.76
C HIS A 159 10.00 -34.40 -23.43
N ALA A 160 9.01 -35.07 -22.86
CA ALA A 160 9.15 -35.82 -21.63
C ALA A 160 10.03 -37.08 -21.79
N GLN A 161 10.07 -37.66 -23.00
CA GLN A 161 10.80 -38.90 -23.28
C GLN A 161 12.32 -38.73 -23.13
N GLN A 162 12.85 -37.53 -23.39
CA GLN A 162 14.29 -37.23 -23.38
C GLN A 162 14.91 -37.18 -21.97
N ARG A 163 14.10 -37.04 -20.91
CA ARG A 163 14.59 -37.00 -19.52
C ARG A 163 13.96 -38.12 -18.68
N GLU A 164 14.56 -38.43 -17.54
CA GLU A 164 14.02 -39.44 -16.62
C GLU A 164 12.78 -38.90 -15.92
N ARG A 165 12.98 -37.97 -14.97
CA ARG A 165 11.95 -37.35 -14.14
C ARG A 165 12.02 -35.85 -14.31
N GLN A 166 10.90 -35.22 -14.65
CA GLN A 166 10.89 -33.76 -14.84
C GLN A 166 9.50 -33.16 -14.69
N TRP A 167 9.48 -31.91 -14.24
CA TRP A 167 8.36 -31.00 -14.43
C TRP A 167 8.47 -30.36 -15.80
N LEU A 168 7.38 -30.35 -16.55
CA LEU A 168 7.24 -29.61 -17.80
C LEU A 168 6.83 -28.17 -17.50
N GLU A 169 7.18 -27.26 -18.42
CA GLU A 169 6.68 -25.88 -18.38
C GLU A 169 5.14 -25.87 -18.53
N PRO A 170 4.43 -24.87 -17.99
CA PRO A 170 2.98 -24.82 -18.12
C PRO A 170 2.54 -24.80 -19.59
N PHE A 171 1.52 -25.60 -19.92
CA PHE A 171 0.92 -25.64 -21.25
C PHE A 171 -0.59 -25.86 -21.15
N TYR A 172 -1.29 -25.61 -22.26
CA TYR A 172 -2.72 -25.83 -22.34
C TYR A 172 -3.04 -27.31 -22.62
N GLU A 173 -3.69 -28.00 -21.69
CA GLU A 173 -4.06 -29.41 -21.84
C GLU A 173 -5.47 -29.52 -22.44
N ALA A 174 -5.54 -29.92 -23.71
CA ALA A 174 -6.78 -30.01 -24.47
C ALA A 174 -7.80 -30.99 -23.86
N ALA A 175 -7.33 -32.08 -23.23
CA ALA A 175 -8.22 -33.05 -22.59
C ALA A 175 -8.91 -32.51 -21.33
N LEU A 176 -8.30 -31.51 -20.68
CA LEU A 176 -8.82 -30.88 -19.46
C LEU A 176 -9.45 -29.50 -19.73
N GLY A 177 -9.12 -28.87 -20.86
CA GLY A 177 -9.63 -27.55 -21.22
C GLY A 177 -9.03 -26.40 -20.41
N GLN A 178 -7.80 -26.56 -19.89
CA GLN A 178 -7.17 -25.61 -18.98
C GLN A 178 -5.63 -25.68 -19.02
N TYR A 179 -4.98 -24.64 -18.49
CA TYR A 179 -3.52 -24.62 -18.33
C TYR A 179 -3.08 -25.45 -17.13
N VAL A 180 -2.12 -26.34 -17.35
CA VAL A 180 -1.60 -27.25 -16.32
C VAL A 180 -0.09 -27.20 -16.22
N ILE A 181 0.41 -27.57 -15.05
CA ILE A 181 1.78 -28.00 -14.84
C ILE A 181 1.80 -29.53 -14.74
N ARG A 182 2.64 -30.17 -15.56
CA ARG A 182 2.72 -31.63 -15.67
C ARG A 182 4.05 -32.13 -15.14
N TYR A 183 4.01 -33.13 -14.27
CA TYR A 183 5.19 -33.91 -13.90
C TYR A 183 5.15 -35.26 -14.59
N THR A 184 6.30 -35.73 -15.09
CA THR A 184 6.41 -37.03 -15.77
C THR A 184 7.47 -37.92 -15.14
N ALA A 185 7.15 -39.20 -14.98
CA ALA A 185 8.06 -40.25 -14.51
C ALA A 185 8.10 -41.43 -15.51
N PRO A 186 9.25 -42.09 -15.71
CA PRO A 186 9.39 -43.15 -16.71
C PRO A 186 8.93 -44.50 -16.20
N ILE A 187 8.30 -45.28 -17.08
CA ILE A 187 7.91 -46.66 -16.82
C ILE A 187 8.93 -47.57 -17.52
N TYR A 188 9.45 -48.55 -16.79
CA TYR A 188 10.41 -49.51 -17.32
C TYR A 188 9.82 -50.92 -17.36
N ASN A 189 10.20 -51.70 -18.36
CA ASN A 189 9.96 -53.14 -18.36
C ASN A 189 11.02 -53.90 -17.54
N ALA A 190 10.84 -55.22 -17.42
CA ALA A 190 11.79 -56.10 -16.73
C ALA A 190 13.22 -56.05 -17.32
N GLN A 191 13.36 -55.68 -18.60
CA GLN A 191 14.62 -55.50 -19.31
C GLN A 191 15.22 -54.09 -19.16
N GLN A 192 14.68 -53.25 -18.26
CA GLN A 192 15.11 -51.86 -18.04
C GLN A 192 14.96 -50.95 -19.28
N GLN A 193 14.08 -51.31 -20.21
CA GLN A 193 13.73 -50.45 -21.34
C GLN A 193 12.54 -49.58 -20.97
N LYS A 194 12.60 -48.28 -21.32
CA LYS A 194 11.52 -47.32 -21.10
C LYS A 194 10.36 -47.65 -22.05
N ILE A 195 9.21 -48.01 -21.49
CA ILE A 195 8.02 -48.45 -22.23
C ILE A 195 6.87 -47.43 -22.23
N GLY A 196 7.01 -46.37 -21.43
CA GLY A 196 5.99 -45.33 -21.29
C GLY A 196 6.36 -44.29 -20.25
N LEU A 197 5.42 -43.40 -19.99
CA LEU A 197 5.49 -42.34 -18.99
C LEU A 197 4.24 -42.35 -18.12
N VAL A 198 4.41 -42.20 -16.82
CA VAL A 198 3.34 -41.73 -15.92
C VAL A 198 3.37 -40.21 -15.93
N PHE A 199 2.21 -39.58 -15.92
CA PHE A 199 2.08 -38.15 -15.74
C PHE A 199 1.07 -37.80 -14.65
N VAL A 200 1.33 -36.70 -13.95
CA VAL A 200 0.38 -36.07 -13.02
C VAL A 200 0.26 -34.60 -13.38
N ASP A 201 -0.98 -34.14 -13.48
CA ASP A 201 -1.33 -32.77 -13.80
C ASP A 201 -1.90 -32.05 -12.59
N THR A 202 -1.51 -30.79 -12.46
CA THR A 202 -2.12 -29.85 -11.53
C THR A 202 -2.41 -28.55 -12.27
N GLU A 203 -3.55 -27.93 -11.96
CA GLU A 203 -3.93 -26.63 -12.52
C GLU A 203 -2.88 -25.56 -12.24
N LEU A 204 -2.64 -24.68 -13.22
CA LEU A 204 -1.77 -23.53 -13.01
C LEU A 204 -2.35 -22.57 -11.95
N GLU A 205 -3.68 -22.49 -11.86
CA GLU A 205 -4.39 -21.71 -10.83
C GLU A 205 -4.08 -22.20 -9.41
N TRP A 206 -3.93 -23.53 -9.22
CA TRP A 206 -3.53 -24.07 -7.92
C TRP A 206 -2.19 -23.51 -7.45
N LEU A 207 -1.23 -23.28 -8.36
CA LEU A 207 0.08 -22.71 -8.02
C LEU A 207 -0.06 -21.26 -7.55
N HIS A 208 -0.89 -20.46 -8.24
CA HIS A 208 -1.22 -19.09 -7.85
C HIS A 208 -1.88 -19.09 -6.46
N ASP A 209 -2.91 -19.91 -6.26
CA ASP A 209 -3.62 -20.07 -4.99
C ASP A 209 -2.69 -20.46 -3.84
N GLN A 210 -1.67 -21.30 -4.09
CA GLN A 210 -0.70 -21.65 -3.03
C GLN A 210 0.17 -20.48 -2.64
N ILE A 211 0.54 -19.60 -3.57
CA ILE A 211 1.39 -18.45 -3.30
C ILE A 211 0.58 -17.33 -2.64
N GLU A 212 -0.65 -17.08 -3.08
CA GLU A 212 -1.54 -16.04 -2.53
C GLU A 212 -2.04 -16.34 -1.11
N LYS A 213 -1.90 -17.58 -0.64
CA LYS A 213 -2.09 -17.96 0.77
C LYS A 213 -0.99 -17.45 1.71
N TYR A 214 0.03 -16.76 1.20
CA TYR A 214 1.09 -16.20 2.02
C TYR A 214 0.90 -14.69 2.18
N ASP A 215 0.79 -14.27 3.43
CA ASP A 215 0.75 -12.86 3.76
C ASP A 215 2.15 -12.25 3.71
N ILE A 216 2.48 -11.69 2.55
CA ILE A 216 3.72 -10.94 2.34
C ILE A 216 3.63 -9.47 2.78
N LYS A 217 2.49 -9.03 3.32
CA LYS A 217 2.17 -7.64 3.69
C LYS A 217 2.13 -6.66 2.51
N ASP A 218 1.48 -5.53 2.78
CA ASP A 218 1.31 -4.44 1.82
C ASP A 218 2.66 -3.91 1.32
N ASN A 219 2.64 -3.38 0.10
CA ASN A 219 3.82 -2.86 -0.60
C ASN A 219 4.88 -3.91 -0.94
N ASN A 220 4.63 -5.20 -0.73
CA ASN A 220 5.57 -6.26 -1.08
C ASN A 220 5.00 -7.10 -2.22
N TYR A 221 5.88 -7.79 -2.92
CA TYR A 221 5.45 -8.66 -4.01
C TYR A 221 6.36 -9.87 -4.16
N LEU A 222 5.78 -10.90 -4.76
CA LEU A 222 6.43 -12.13 -5.11
C LEU A 222 6.36 -12.30 -6.62
N SER A 223 7.40 -12.89 -7.19
CA SER A 223 7.36 -13.48 -8.51
C SER A 223 7.98 -14.87 -8.48
N LEU A 224 7.46 -15.74 -9.33
CA LEU A 224 7.98 -17.08 -9.51
C LEU A 224 8.36 -17.23 -10.98
N GLU A 225 9.61 -17.59 -11.24
CA GLU A 225 10.12 -17.81 -12.59
C GLU A 225 10.48 -19.29 -12.77
N SER A 226 10.20 -19.82 -13.95
CA SER A 226 10.64 -21.16 -14.33
C SER A 226 12.15 -21.22 -14.53
N ALA A 227 12.70 -22.43 -14.62
CA ALA A 227 14.13 -22.62 -14.87
C ALA A 227 14.59 -22.01 -16.22
N GLN A 228 13.66 -21.73 -17.13
CA GLN A 228 13.91 -21.09 -18.43
C GLN A 228 13.79 -19.56 -18.40
N GLY A 229 13.60 -18.95 -17.21
CA GLY A 229 13.46 -17.49 -17.05
C GLY A 229 12.10 -16.97 -17.48
N LYS A 230 11.05 -17.79 -17.36
CA LYS A 230 9.68 -17.45 -17.76
C LYS A 230 8.82 -17.27 -16.52
N GLU A 231 8.05 -16.18 -16.46
CA GLU A 231 7.24 -15.85 -15.30
C GLU A 231 6.05 -16.82 -15.18
N LEU A 232 5.95 -17.51 -14.05
CA LEU A 232 4.86 -18.45 -13.70
C LEU A 232 3.82 -17.80 -12.79
N TYR A 233 4.26 -16.84 -11.97
CA TYR A 233 3.43 -16.06 -11.06
C TYR A 233 4.06 -14.69 -10.84
N HIS A 234 3.23 -13.66 -10.68
CA HIS A 234 3.66 -12.34 -10.22
C HIS A 234 2.50 -11.65 -9.53
N SER A 235 2.72 -11.08 -8.34
CA SER A 235 1.67 -10.41 -7.57
C SER A 235 0.96 -9.24 -8.27
N PHE A 236 1.47 -8.76 -9.42
CA PHE A 236 0.91 -7.62 -10.17
C PHE A 236 0.11 -8.05 -11.39
N LYS A 237 0.20 -9.32 -11.78
CA LYS A 237 -0.36 -9.83 -13.02
C LYS A 237 -1.31 -10.97 -12.71
N GLY A 238 -2.50 -10.90 -13.32
CA GLY A 238 -3.47 -11.97 -13.20
C GLY A 238 -3.00 -13.18 -14.00
N ILE A 239 -3.53 -14.36 -13.69
CA ILE A 239 -3.19 -15.59 -14.41
C ILE A 239 -3.39 -15.45 -15.94
N ALA A 240 -4.43 -14.74 -16.37
CA ALA A 240 -4.70 -14.48 -17.78
C ALA A 240 -3.58 -13.67 -18.46
N GLU A 241 -3.03 -12.67 -17.78
CA GLU A 241 -1.93 -11.86 -18.32
C GLU A 241 -0.62 -12.66 -18.40
N ILE A 242 -0.36 -13.51 -17.40
CA ILE A 242 0.78 -14.44 -17.42
C ILE A 242 0.64 -15.44 -18.57
N ILE A 243 -0.55 -16.00 -18.75
CA ILE A 243 -0.86 -16.93 -19.86
C ILE A 243 -0.60 -16.26 -21.22
N LEU A 244 -1.02 -15.00 -21.40
CA LEU A 244 -0.75 -14.25 -22.64
C LEU A 244 0.75 -14.09 -22.93
N GLN A 245 1.59 -14.04 -21.89
CA GLN A 245 3.05 -13.92 -22.02
C GLN A 245 3.72 -15.25 -22.40
N PHE A 246 3.06 -16.40 -22.19
CA PHE A 246 3.60 -17.69 -22.62
C PHE A 246 3.77 -17.78 -24.13
N SER A 247 2.95 -17.08 -24.90
CA SER A 247 3.03 -17.03 -26.37
C SER A 247 4.09 -16.06 -26.91
N GLN A 248 4.71 -15.24 -26.05
CA GLN A 248 5.74 -14.28 -26.45
C GLN A 248 7.15 -14.81 -26.11
N PRO A 249 8.20 -14.47 -26.88
CA PRO A 249 9.57 -14.78 -26.50
C PRO A 249 9.87 -14.21 -25.11
N ALA A 250 10.68 -14.90 -24.29
CA ALA A 250 10.98 -14.45 -22.94
C ALA A 250 11.48 -13.01 -23.02
N PRO A 251 10.85 -12.03 -22.35
CA PRO A 251 11.48 -10.73 -22.22
C PRO A 251 12.87 -10.96 -21.63
N VAL A 252 13.88 -10.32 -22.21
CA VAL A 252 15.21 -10.27 -21.60
C VAL A 252 15.05 -9.43 -20.35
N HIS A 253 14.67 -10.07 -19.25
CA HIS A 253 14.79 -9.44 -17.95
C HIS A 253 16.27 -9.22 -17.73
N THR A 254 16.71 -7.99 -18.00
CA THR A 254 17.91 -7.47 -17.37
C THR A 254 17.60 -7.62 -15.89
N LYS A 255 18.33 -8.50 -15.20
CA LYS A 255 18.40 -8.54 -13.74
C LYS A 255 18.85 -7.16 -13.28
N THR A 256 17.92 -6.23 -13.28
CA THR A 256 18.09 -4.95 -12.66
C THR A 256 17.98 -5.33 -11.20
N GLN A 257 19.15 -5.49 -10.58
CA GLN A 257 19.33 -5.35 -9.14
C GLN A 257 18.96 -3.91 -8.77
N SER A 258 17.73 -3.50 -9.09
CA SER A 258 17.14 -2.32 -8.51
C SER A 258 16.96 -2.68 -7.06
N THR A 259 17.73 -2.08 -6.18
CA THR A 259 17.57 -2.21 -4.72
C THR A 259 16.30 -1.52 -4.21
N VAL A 260 15.42 -1.13 -5.13
CA VAL A 260 14.26 -0.28 -4.94
C VAL A 260 13.03 -1.06 -5.36
N ASN A 261 12.00 -1.00 -4.53
CA ASN A 261 10.69 -1.56 -4.78
C ASN A 261 9.94 -0.70 -5.81
N VAL A 262 9.50 -1.33 -6.90
CA VAL A 262 8.82 -0.64 -8.01
C VAL A 262 7.47 -0.05 -7.60
N LEU A 263 6.85 -0.54 -6.51
CA LEU A 263 5.57 -0.03 -6.03
C LEU A 263 5.70 1.24 -5.20
N THR A 264 6.78 1.35 -4.42
CA THR A 264 6.94 2.40 -3.41
C THR A 264 8.04 3.39 -3.75
N ASP A 265 8.90 3.06 -4.71
CA ASP A 265 10.20 3.69 -4.92
C ASP A 265 11.08 3.71 -3.66
N GLU A 266 10.80 2.84 -2.68
CA GLU A 266 11.60 2.70 -1.46
C GLU A 266 12.64 1.58 -1.57
N PRO A 267 13.74 1.65 -0.81
CA PRO A 267 14.67 0.55 -0.69
C PRO A 267 13.97 -0.74 -0.22
N ALA A 268 14.30 -1.87 -0.86
CA ALA A 268 13.75 -3.18 -0.52
C ALA A 268 14.83 -4.25 -0.35
N TRP A 269 14.48 -5.26 0.46
CA TRP A 269 15.18 -6.52 0.52
C TRP A 269 14.70 -7.42 -0.60
N GLN A 270 15.65 -7.98 -1.33
CA GLN A 270 15.40 -8.89 -2.43
C GLN A 270 16.00 -10.23 -2.10
N HIS A 271 15.19 -11.28 -2.15
CA HIS A 271 15.65 -12.64 -1.96
C HIS A 271 15.26 -13.48 -3.17
N ASN A 272 16.09 -14.48 -3.45
CA ASN A 272 15.80 -15.46 -4.48
C ASN A 272 16.12 -16.84 -3.93
N TYR A 273 15.13 -17.73 -3.96
CA TYR A 273 15.27 -19.11 -3.49
C TYR A 273 14.86 -20.10 -4.57
N PRO A 274 15.71 -21.09 -4.89
CA PRO A 274 15.33 -22.17 -5.80
C PRO A 274 14.37 -23.13 -5.11
N ILE A 275 13.31 -23.52 -5.80
CA ILE A 275 12.42 -24.61 -5.40
C ILE A 275 13.08 -25.92 -5.82
N ALA A 276 13.51 -26.73 -4.84
CA ALA A 276 14.37 -27.89 -5.08
C ALA A 276 13.83 -28.90 -6.12
N ALA A 277 12.51 -29.13 -6.15
CA ALA A 277 11.86 -30.09 -7.02
C ALA A 277 11.80 -29.68 -8.51
N THR A 278 11.80 -28.37 -8.80
CA THR A 278 11.56 -27.82 -10.16
C THR A 278 12.70 -26.94 -10.66
N GLN A 279 13.58 -26.49 -9.77
CA GLN A 279 14.57 -25.42 -9.99
C GLN A 279 13.95 -24.06 -10.35
N TRP A 280 12.63 -23.90 -10.15
CA TRP A 280 11.96 -22.61 -10.27
C TRP A 280 12.53 -21.62 -9.25
N GLN A 281 12.63 -20.36 -9.63
CA GLN A 281 13.21 -19.31 -8.82
C GLN A 281 12.09 -18.48 -8.20
N LEU A 282 11.92 -18.59 -6.88
CA LEU A 282 11.01 -17.74 -6.14
C LEU A 282 11.74 -16.45 -5.76
N HIS A 283 11.30 -15.34 -6.33
CA HIS A 283 11.79 -14.02 -6.02
C HIS A 283 10.81 -13.29 -5.09
N SER A 284 11.36 -12.68 -4.04
CA SER A 284 10.59 -11.80 -3.16
C SER A 284 11.20 -10.41 -3.13
N VAL A 285 10.33 -9.41 -3.10
CA VAL A 285 10.71 -8.01 -2.90
C VAL A 285 9.91 -7.47 -1.72
N ILE A 286 10.62 -7.27 -0.61
CA ILE A 286 10.05 -6.85 0.67
C ILE A 286 10.63 -5.49 1.05
N SER A 287 9.79 -4.48 1.12
CA SER A 287 10.13 -3.10 1.51
C SER A 287 10.81 -3.09 2.88
N LYS A 288 11.88 -2.30 3.02
CA LYS A 288 12.62 -2.23 4.29
C LYS A 288 11.75 -1.73 5.45
N SER A 289 10.73 -0.93 5.14
CA SER A 289 9.72 -0.37 6.04
C SER A 289 8.74 -1.40 6.62
N THR A 290 8.59 -2.58 6.03
CA THR A 290 7.57 -3.59 6.40
C THR A 290 7.61 -4.02 7.88
N ILE A 291 8.82 -4.20 8.46
CA ILE A 291 8.95 -4.57 9.89
C ILE A 291 8.51 -3.46 10.83
N ALA A 292 8.70 -2.19 10.44
CA ALA A 292 8.28 -1.07 11.25
C ALA A 292 6.76 -1.06 11.46
N ASP A 293 6.00 -1.60 10.50
CA ASP A 293 4.54 -1.77 10.57
C ASP A 293 4.13 -3.04 11.35
N LEU A 294 4.87 -4.15 11.22
CA LEU A 294 4.63 -5.38 12.00
C LEU A 294 4.82 -5.20 13.51
N ALA A 295 5.75 -4.34 13.93
CA ALA A 295 5.93 -3.97 15.34
C ALA A 295 4.72 -3.20 15.92
N THR A 296 3.80 -2.74 15.08
CA THR A 296 2.61 -1.94 15.48
C THR A 296 1.35 -2.79 15.66
N THR A 297 1.30 -3.95 14.99
CA THR A 297 0.17 -4.87 15.06
C THR A 297 0.33 -5.82 16.24
N LYS A 298 -0.53 -5.70 17.25
CA LYS A 298 -0.56 -6.50 18.49
C LYS A 298 -0.77 -8.03 18.30
N ASP A 299 -0.86 -8.52 17.07
CA ASP A 299 -1.55 -9.78 16.77
C ASP A 299 -0.65 -11.01 16.61
N ASN A 300 0.68 -10.87 16.74
CA ASN A 300 1.62 -11.98 16.60
C ASN A 300 2.48 -12.19 17.85
N ALA A 301 1.91 -12.86 18.86
CA ALA A 301 2.57 -13.19 20.13
C ALA A 301 3.89 -13.98 19.99
N GLN A 302 4.12 -14.69 18.88
CA GLN A 302 5.38 -15.42 18.62
C GLN A 302 6.47 -14.55 17.95
N ALA A 303 6.10 -13.46 17.26
CA ALA A 303 7.05 -12.47 16.76
C ALA A 303 7.41 -11.42 17.83
N MET A 304 6.53 -11.22 18.82
CA MET A 304 6.71 -10.21 19.87
C MET A 304 7.87 -10.50 20.84
N ALA A 305 8.23 -11.77 21.09
CA ALA A 305 9.27 -12.09 22.09
C ALA A 305 10.68 -11.57 21.72
N SER A 306 10.94 -11.26 20.45
CA SER A 306 12.20 -10.65 19.98
C SER A 306 12.04 -9.21 19.46
N VAL A 307 10.81 -8.73 19.25
CA VAL A 307 10.50 -7.40 18.68
C VAL A 307 10.09 -6.38 19.76
N GLU A 308 9.71 -6.80 20.96
CA GLU A 308 9.24 -5.94 22.08
C GLU A 308 10.28 -4.91 22.60
N GLN A 309 11.52 -4.94 22.09
CA GLN A 309 12.57 -3.96 22.42
C GLN A 309 12.84 -2.90 21.35
N LEU A 310 12.19 -2.96 20.18
CA LEU A 310 12.39 -1.96 19.13
C LEU A 310 11.51 -0.73 19.40
N HIS A 311 12.14 0.37 19.81
CA HIS A 311 11.43 1.62 20.04
C HIS A 311 10.98 2.20 18.70
N LYS A 312 9.68 2.18 18.43
CA LYS A 312 9.11 2.78 17.21
C LYS A 312 9.42 4.28 17.20
N LEU A 313 10.27 4.73 16.27
CA LEU A 313 10.39 6.14 15.89
C LEU A 313 9.02 6.60 15.36
N THR A 314 8.21 7.20 16.22
CA THR A 314 6.93 7.78 15.85
C THR A 314 7.14 9.02 14.99
N THR A 315 6.12 9.43 14.23
CA THR A 315 6.14 10.71 13.50
C THR A 315 6.48 11.88 14.43
N ASN A 316 6.02 11.81 15.68
CA ASN A 316 6.31 12.80 16.71
C ASN A 316 7.79 12.84 17.09
N ASP A 317 8.48 11.69 17.14
CA ASP A 317 9.91 11.64 17.39
C ASP A 317 10.71 12.31 16.25
N ARG A 318 10.27 12.12 15.00
CA ARG A 318 10.90 12.79 13.83
C ARG A 318 10.72 14.30 13.86
N ILE A 319 9.54 14.79 14.28
CA ILE A 319 9.29 16.23 14.46
C ILE A 319 10.16 16.78 15.61
N ASP A 320 10.23 16.08 16.74
CA ASP A 320 11.05 16.48 17.89
C ASP A 320 12.55 16.55 17.50
N TRP A 321 13.01 15.71 16.57
CA TRP A 321 14.34 15.80 15.97
C TRP A 321 14.57 17.05 15.14
N VAL A 322 13.63 17.40 14.27
CA VAL A 322 13.72 18.65 13.50
C VAL A 322 13.79 19.84 14.45
N VAL A 323 12.97 19.85 15.50
CA VAL A 323 13.01 20.89 16.56
C VAL A 323 14.38 20.96 17.22
N LEU A 324 14.94 19.82 17.63
CA LEU A 324 16.26 19.76 18.27
C LEU A 324 17.36 20.31 17.35
N VAL A 325 17.38 19.92 16.06
CA VAL A 325 18.36 20.37 15.07
C VAL A 325 18.26 21.88 14.84
N VAL A 326 17.04 22.41 14.70
CA VAL A 326 16.79 23.84 14.52
C VAL A 326 17.26 24.64 15.75
N VAL A 327 16.92 24.19 16.96
CA VAL A 327 17.37 24.82 18.21
C VAL A 327 18.89 24.80 18.35
N LEU A 328 19.52 23.66 18.05
CA LEU A 328 20.96 23.49 18.13
C LEU A 328 21.69 24.37 17.10
N ALA A 329 21.18 24.46 15.86
CA ALA A 329 21.72 25.35 14.83
C ALA A 329 21.66 26.83 15.26
N MET A 330 20.53 27.27 15.83
CA MET A 330 20.38 28.63 16.36
C MET A 330 21.35 28.93 17.49
N LEU A 331 21.54 27.97 18.41
CA LEU A 331 22.43 28.11 19.55
C LEU A 331 23.91 28.11 19.14
N ILE A 332 24.33 27.25 18.21
CA ILE A 332 25.69 27.25 17.66
C ILE A 332 25.97 28.59 16.97
N PHE A 333 25.05 29.07 16.13
CA PHE A 333 25.20 30.35 15.45
C PHE A 333 25.29 31.51 16.45
N SER A 334 24.45 31.51 17.50
CA SER A 334 24.50 32.47 18.61
C SER A 334 25.86 32.48 19.32
N CYS A 335 26.44 31.30 19.58
CA CYS A 335 27.76 31.13 20.18
C CYS A 335 28.87 31.72 19.29
N VAL A 336 28.88 31.38 18.00
CA VAL A 336 29.83 31.95 17.02
C VAL A 336 29.70 33.47 16.96
N ARG A 337 28.48 33.99 17.06
CA ARG A 337 28.20 35.41 16.97
C ARG A 337 28.73 36.20 18.17
N LEU A 338 28.51 35.69 19.38
CA LEU A 338 28.99 36.31 20.63
C LEU A 338 30.52 36.37 20.72
N ARG A 339 31.24 35.53 19.94
CA ARG A 339 32.71 35.55 19.87
C ARG A 339 33.27 36.72 19.03
N ARG A 340 32.47 37.30 18.11
CA ARG A 340 32.91 38.41 17.25
C ARG A 340 32.79 39.76 17.99
N LYS A 341 33.91 40.47 18.15
CA LYS A 341 34.02 41.71 18.94
C LYS A 341 33.45 42.99 18.30
N ARG A 342 33.14 43.00 16.99
CA ARG A 342 32.67 44.20 16.28
C ARG A 342 31.43 43.87 15.44
N THR A 343 30.36 44.65 15.65
CA THR A 343 29.05 44.46 15.02
C THR A 343 28.88 45.56 13.96
N SER A 344 28.97 45.20 12.68
CA SER A 344 28.59 46.12 11.59
C SER A 344 27.07 46.06 11.36
N LYS A 345 26.47 47.16 10.85
CA LYS A 345 25.04 47.18 10.47
C LYS A 345 24.71 46.10 9.43
N VAL A 346 25.60 45.88 8.46
CA VAL A 346 25.44 44.82 7.44
C VAL A 346 25.43 43.43 8.06
N GLN A 347 26.23 43.20 9.10
CA GLN A 347 26.27 41.89 9.76
C GLN A 347 24.97 41.58 10.49
N LEU A 348 24.28 42.58 11.07
CA LEU A 348 22.98 42.35 11.72
C LEU A 348 21.93 41.84 10.72
N TRP A 349 21.91 42.39 9.50
CA TRP A 349 21.04 41.91 8.42
C TRP A 349 21.35 40.47 7.99
N VAL A 350 22.64 40.13 7.91
CA VAL A 350 23.08 38.76 7.62
C VAL A 350 22.69 37.81 8.75
N ASP A 351 22.86 38.23 10.02
CA ASP A 351 22.49 37.42 11.17
C ASP A 351 20.99 37.09 11.17
N THR A 352 20.13 38.08 10.89
CA THR A 352 18.68 37.87 10.80
C THR A 352 18.26 37.01 9.61
N ALA A 353 18.94 37.15 8.47
CA ALA A 353 18.70 36.29 7.32
C ALA A 353 19.04 34.83 7.64
N ILE A 354 20.15 34.57 8.35
CA ILE A 354 20.55 33.22 8.76
C ILE A 354 19.52 32.60 9.72
N TYR A 355 19.05 33.33 10.74
CA TYR A 355 17.99 32.81 11.62
C TYR A 355 16.70 32.48 10.86
N THR A 356 16.32 33.33 9.91
CA THR A 356 15.15 33.11 9.06
C THR A 356 15.31 31.83 8.23
N ILE A 357 16.47 31.62 7.61
CA ILE A 357 16.77 30.42 6.80
C ILE A 357 16.72 29.16 7.68
N ILE A 358 17.31 29.18 8.88
CA ILE A 358 17.28 28.04 9.80
C ILE A 358 15.83 27.68 10.17
N LEU A 359 15.02 28.65 10.58
CA LEU A 359 13.63 28.41 10.96
C LEU A 359 12.77 27.93 9.78
N PHE A 360 12.93 28.56 8.61
CA PHE A 360 12.20 28.17 7.39
C PHE A 360 12.59 26.77 6.90
N SER A 361 13.87 26.40 7.02
CA SER A 361 14.32 25.03 6.72
C SER A 361 13.71 23.98 7.67
N GLY A 362 13.41 24.37 8.91
CA GLY A 362 12.67 23.54 9.86
C GLY A 362 11.22 23.31 9.43
N VAL A 363 10.53 24.34 8.95
CA VAL A 363 9.16 24.22 8.41
C VAL A 363 9.14 23.28 7.20
N ILE A 364 10.03 23.49 6.24
CA ILE A 364 10.13 22.65 5.03
C ILE A 364 10.43 21.19 5.41
N SER A 365 11.32 20.95 6.38
CA SER A 365 11.62 19.59 6.84
C SER A 365 10.38 18.89 7.40
N ILE A 366 9.54 19.59 8.19
CA ILE A 366 8.29 19.01 8.72
C ILE A 366 7.30 18.72 7.58
N TRP A 367 7.19 19.61 6.58
CA TRP A 367 6.32 19.36 5.41
C TRP A 367 6.73 18.11 4.62
N ILE A 368 8.04 17.93 4.40
CA ILE A 368 8.57 16.74 3.72
C ILE A 368 8.27 15.47 4.53
N LEU A 369 8.44 15.53 5.85
CA LEU A 369 8.13 14.40 6.73
C LEU A 369 6.65 14.02 6.67
N GLU A 370 5.76 15.00 6.78
CA GLU A 370 4.32 14.76 6.80
C GLU A 370 3.82 14.21 5.46
N TYR A 371 4.28 14.79 4.35
CA TYR A 371 3.89 14.38 3.00
C TYR A 371 4.14 12.89 2.74
N GLY A 372 5.09 12.26 3.44
CA GLY A 372 5.43 10.84 3.31
C GLY A 372 4.66 9.87 4.22
N THR A 373 3.95 10.35 5.26
CA THR A 373 3.36 9.46 6.28
C THR A 373 2.02 8.85 5.87
N VAL A 374 1.86 7.54 6.09
CA VAL A 374 0.59 6.82 6.00
C VAL A 374 0.08 6.64 7.43
N ALA A 375 -1.15 7.08 7.72
CA ALA A 375 -1.75 6.86 9.04
C ALA A 375 -2.22 5.40 9.15
N PRO A 376 -1.73 4.60 10.12
CA PRO A 376 -2.23 3.25 10.32
C PRO A 376 -3.61 3.30 11.00
N GLY A 377 -4.64 2.80 10.33
CA GLY A 377 -5.92 2.48 10.94
C GLY A 377 -5.88 1.15 11.70
N ASN A 378 -6.68 1.01 12.76
CA ASN A 378 -6.89 -0.28 13.43
C ASN A 378 -7.85 -1.14 12.61
N SER A 379 -7.36 -1.73 11.52
CA SER A 379 -8.21 -2.51 10.63
C SER A 379 -7.48 -3.60 9.88
N ILE A 380 -8.27 -4.57 9.38
CA ILE A 380 -7.75 -5.72 8.66
C ILE A 380 -7.93 -5.46 7.17
N ILE A 381 -6.83 -5.14 6.51
CA ILE A 381 -6.77 -5.02 5.05
C ILE A 381 -6.82 -6.44 4.46
N LEU A 382 -7.83 -6.71 3.64
CA LEU A 382 -8.03 -8.00 2.96
C LEU A 382 -7.31 -8.01 1.61
N ALA A 383 -5.98 -7.99 1.65
CA ALA A 383 -5.13 -7.93 0.45
C ALA A 383 -4.68 -9.31 -0.08
N ASN A 384 -5.06 -10.42 0.56
CA ASN A 384 -4.74 -11.77 0.08
C ASN A 384 -5.69 -12.83 0.64
N GLN A 385 -5.67 -14.01 0.02
CA GLN A 385 -6.55 -15.13 0.36
C GLN A 385 -6.28 -15.67 1.78
N ALA A 386 -5.04 -15.59 2.25
CA ALA A 386 -4.66 -16.03 3.60
C ALA A 386 -5.40 -15.27 4.70
N ILE A 387 -5.43 -13.94 4.57
CA ILE A 387 -6.07 -13.04 5.53
C ILE A 387 -7.57 -13.26 5.54
N ILE A 388 -8.20 -13.44 4.37
CA ILE A 388 -9.63 -13.76 4.26
C ILE A 388 -9.94 -15.08 4.97
N GLN A 389 -9.20 -16.15 4.66
CA GLN A 389 -9.42 -17.46 5.30
C GLN A 389 -9.15 -17.43 6.81
N LYS A 390 -8.21 -16.61 7.29
CA LYS A 390 -8.01 -16.38 8.72
C LYS A 390 -9.24 -15.67 9.31
N PHE A 391 -9.68 -14.57 8.69
CA PHE A 391 -10.86 -13.82 9.11
C PHE A 391 -12.13 -14.69 9.15
N GLU A 392 -12.39 -15.48 8.10
CA GLU A 392 -13.54 -16.39 8.03
C GLU A 392 -13.52 -17.44 9.14
N ARG A 393 -12.35 -18.02 9.42
CA ARG A 393 -12.16 -19.00 10.51
C ARG A 393 -12.36 -18.36 11.88
N ASP A 394 -11.73 -17.21 12.12
CA ASP A 394 -11.83 -16.49 13.39
C ASP A 394 -13.27 -16.03 13.64
N ASN A 395 -13.97 -15.56 12.60
CA ASN A 395 -15.36 -15.14 12.67
C ASN A 395 -16.32 -16.33 12.86
N ALA A 396 -16.10 -17.45 12.15
CA ALA A 396 -16.88 -18.67 12.35
C ALA A 396 -16.70 -19.24 13.78
N GLN A 397 -15.47 -19.21 14.31
CA GLN A 397 -15.20 -19.62 15.69
C GLN A 397 -15.93 -18.71 16.69
N ARG A 398 -15.94 -17.39 16.46
CA ARG A 398 -16.69 -16.45 17.30
C ARG A 398 -18.20 -16.71 17.26
N ALA A 399 -18.76 -16.96 16.09
CA ALA A 399 -20.17 -17.30 15.93
C ALA A 399 -20.54 -18.59 16.70
N LEU A 400 -19.68 -19.62 16.62
CA LEU A 400 -19.86 -20.87 17.36
C LEU A 400 -19.82 -20.66 18.87
N ILE A 401 -18.85 -19.89 19.39
CA ILE A 401 -18.77 -19.55 20.81
C ILE A 401 -20.01 -18.77 21.26
N ALA A 402 -20.51 -17.87 20.42
CA ALA A 402 -21.71 -17.09 20.67
C ALA A 402 -23.03 -17.88 20.50
N HIS A 403 -22.96 -19.17 20.10
CA HIS A 403 -24.12 -20.02 19.81
C HIS A 403 -25.03 -19.45 18.70
N ASN A 404 -24.45 -18.73 17.76
CA ASN A 404 -25.13 -18.25 16.55
C ASN A 404 -24.97 -19.26 15.42
N ASP A 405 -25.82 -19.14 14.39
CA ASP A 405 -25.65 -19.89 13.14
C ASP A 405 -24.30 -19.55 12.48
N ALA A 406 -23.80 -20.45 11.64
CA ALA A 406 -22.57 -20.21 10.89
C ALA A 406 -22.78 -19.05 9.88
N PRO A 407 -21.88 -18.06 9.81
CA PRO A 407 -21.98 -16.97 8.84
C PRO A 407 -21.93 -17.49 7.41
N VAL A 408 -22.76 -16.91 6.54
CA VAL A 408 -22.72 -17.18 5.10
C VAL A 408 -21.86 -16.12 4.45
N TYR A 409 -20.73 -16.53 3.87
CA TYR A 409 -19.82 -15.61 3.18
C TYR A 409 -20.24 -15.46 1.71
N VAL A 410 -20.42 -14.21 1.29
CA VAL A 410 -20.75 -13.86 -0.11
C VAL A 410 -19.62 -13.02 -0.70
N PRO A 411 -18.90 -13.53 -1.72
CA PRO A 411 -17.90 -12.76 -2.44
C PRO A 411 -18.52 -11.57 -3.19
N VAL A 412 -17.96 -10.38 -2.97
CA VAL A 412 -18.33 -9.12 -3.62
C VAL A 412 -17.11 -8.47 -4.25
N GLY A 413 -17.24 -7.99 -5.48
CA GLY A 413 -16.22 -7.14 -6.10
C GLY A 413 -16.77 -5.76 -6.46
N LEU A 414 -15.87 -4.78 -6.45
CA LEU A 414 -16.10 -3.41 -6.90
C LEU A 414 -15.11 -3.02 -7.99
N PHE A 415 -15.61 -2.22 -8.94
CA PHE A 415 -14.83 -1.53 -9.95
C PHE A 415 -15.29 -0.07 -10.03
N ILE A 416 -14.42 0.86 -9.65
CA ILE A 416 -14.71 2.29 -9.58
C ILE A 416 -14.25 2.96 -10.87
N GLN A 417 -15.20 3.61 -11.54
CA GLN A 417 -14.97 4.33 -12.79
C GLN A 417 -14.68 5.81 -12.58
N SER A 418 -15.33 6.43 -11.58
CA SER A 418 -15.11 7.84 -11.28
C SER A 418 -15.39 8.16 -9.82
N ILE A 419 -14.70 9.20 -9.33
CA ILE A 419 -14.91 9.83 -8.03
C ILE A 419 -14.93 11.34 -8.26
N GLU A 420 -15.96 12.02 -7.78
CA GLU A 420 -16.08 13.47 -7.83
C GLU A 420 -16.41 14.04 -6.44
N PHE A 421 -15.61 15.00 -5.98
CA PHE A 421 -15.89 15.71 -4.73
C PHE A 421 -16.93 16.80 -4.98
N LEU A 422 -18.17 16.58 -4.53
CA LEU A 422 -19.25 17.56 -4.62
C LEU A 422 -19.14 18.63 -3.51
N SER A 423 -18.63 18.24 -2.34
CA SER A 423 -18.39 19.13 -1.21
C SER A 423 -17.32 18.57 -0.26
N ALA A 424 -17.07 19.25 0.86
CA ALA A 424 -16.17 18.79 1.92
C ALA A 424 -16.63 17.52 2.65
N SER A 425 -17.87 17.06 2.43
CA SER A 425 -18.42 15.86 3.05
C SER A 425 -19.14 14.93 2.08
N ASN A 426 -19.31 15.33 0.82
CA ASN A 426 -20.09 14.56 -0.14
C ASN A 426 -19.21 14.21 -1.34
N VAL A 427 -19.19 12.93 -1.68
CA VAL A 427 -18.43 12.39 -2.81
C VAL A 427 -19.38 11.59 -3.69
N ASN A 428 -19.39 11.88 -4.99
CA ASN A 428 -20.10 11.08 -5.96
C ASN A 428 -19.16 9.98 -6.47
N VAL A 429 -19.66 8.75 -6.53
CA VAL A 429 -18.91 7.58 -6.97
C VAL A 429 -19.74 6.80 -7.96
N THR A 430 -19.12 6.43 -9.09
CA THR A 430 -19.74 5.59 -10.11
C THR A 430 -18.92 4.33 -10.35
N GLY A 431 -19.59 3.21 -10.60
CA GLY A 431 -18.87 1.98 -10.88
C GLY A 431 -19.76 0.76 -11.05
N TYR A 432 -19.15 -0.40 -10.94
CA TYR A 432 -19.82 -1.69 -10.90
C TYR A 432 -19.58 -2.37 -9.57
N VAL A 433 -20.62 -2.99 -9.03
CA VAL A 433 -20.53 -3.92 -7.90
C VAL A 433 -21.10 -5.26 -8.34
N TRP A 434 -20.49 -6.37 -7.96
CA TRP A 434 -20.99 -7.69 -8.32
C TRP A 434 -20.86 -8.68 -7.17
N HIS A 435 -21.79 -9.62 -7.12
CA HIS A 435 -21.80 -10.74 -6.19
C HIS A 435 -21.66 -12.05 -6.92
N ARG A 436 -20.89 -12.95 -6.33
CA ARG A 436 -20.74 -14.34 -6.79
C ARG A 436 -21.42 -15.26 -5.78
N TYR A 437 -22.55 -15.84 -6.17
CA TYR A 437 -23.32 -16.75 -5.33
C TYR A 437 -23.01 -18.21 -5.69
N GLN A 438 -22.85 -19.06 -4.68
CA GLN A 438 -22.73 -20.51 -4.86
C GLN A 438 -24.11 -21.15 -5.04
N GLU A 439 -24.15 -22.36 -5.62
CA GLU A 439 -25.37 -23.14 -5.78
C GLU A 439 -26.13 -23.29 -4.45
N GLY A 440 -27.40 -22.89 -4.41
CA GLY A 440 -28.24 -22.91 -3.21
C GLY A 440 -28.12 -21.70 -2.27
N GLN A 441 -27.18 -20.77 -2.53
CA GLN A 441 -27.15 -19.44 -1.89
C GLN A 441 -27.95 -18.38 -2.69
N GLU A 442 -28.42 -18.77 -3.87
CA GLU A 442 -29.18 -17.91 -4.77
C GLU A 442 -30.53 -17.50 -4.14
N SER A 443 -30.80 -16.21 -4.18
CA SER A 443 -32.11 -15.66 -3.83
C SER A 443 -32.43 -14.52 -4.81
N ASP A 444 -33.71 -14.22 -4.96
CA ASP A 444 -34.21 -13.17 -5.88
C ASP A 444 -33.91 -11.78 -5.27
N TYR A 445 -32.64 -11.40 -5.25
CA TYR A 445 -32.15 -10.11 -4.76
C TYR A 445 -32.31 -9.05 -5.86
N GLU A 446 -32.96 -7.92 -5.56
CA GLU A 446 -33.14 -6.83 -6.53
C GLU A 446 -31.83 -6.08 -6.77
N VAL A 447 -31.04 -5.87 -5.72
CA VAL A 447 -29.88 -4.96 -5.74
C VAL A 447 -28.62 -5.62 -5.17
N GLY A 448 -28.78 -6.59 -4.26
CA GLY A 448 -27.68 -7.34 -3.65
C GLY A 448 -26.88 -6.54 -2.60
N THR A 449 -26.57 -5.27 -2.87
CA THR A 449 -25.74 -4.38 -2.03
C THR A 449 -26.47 -3.11 -1.63
N VAL A 450 -26.27 -2.68 -0.39
CA VAL A 450 -26.71 -1.39 0.14
C VAL A 450 -25.49 -0.58 0.57
N PHE A 451 -25.47 0.71 0.23
CA PHE A 451 -24.44 1.68 0.65
C PHE A 451 -24.96 2.52 1.83
N PRO A 452 -24.56 2.23 3.08
CA PRO A 452 -25.18 2.84 4.26
C PRO A 452 -24.98 4.36 4.38
N GLU A 453 -23.88 4.88 3.84
CA GLU A 453 -23.53 6.31 3.84
C GLU A 453 -24.13 7.07 2.66
N ALA A 454 -24.89 6.41 1.77
CA ALA A 454 -25.46 7.07 0.60
C ALA A 454 -26.59 8.04 0.95
N ILE A 455 -26.53 9.23 0.35
CA ILE A 455 -27.64 10.19 0.30
C ILE A 455 -28.62 9.80 -0.81
N GLU A 456 -28.07 9.42 -1.95
CA GLU A 456 -28.78 8.99 -3.15
C GLU A 456 -27.99 7.87 -3.81
N THR A 457 -28.70 6.84 -4.28
CA THR A 457 -28.11 5.72 -5.02
C THR A 457 -29.02 5.38 -6.18
N ASN A 458 -28.46 5.37 -7.39
CA ASN A 458 -29.03 4.79 -8.58
C ASN A 458 -28.26 3.52 -8.90
N ILE A 459 -28.91 2.36 -8.82
CA ILE A 459 -28.27 1.06 -9.00
C ILE A 459 -29.15 0.19 -9.90
N ASN A 460 -28.58 -0.33 -10.98
CA ASN A 460 -29.31 -1.10 -11.99
C ASN A 460 -28.54 -2.37 -12.35
N LEU A 461 -29.24 -3.48 -12.52
CA LEU A 461 -28.65 -4.73 -12.95
C LEU A 461 -28.01 -4.55 -14.33
N ALA A 462 -26.70 -4.80 -14.42
CA ALA A 462 -25.92 -4.66 -15.65
C ALA A 462 -25.71 -6.01 -16.34
N TYR A 463 -25.48 -7.07 -15.57
CA TYR A 463 -25.29 -8.41 -16.10
C TYR A 463 -25.62 -9.50 -15.07
N GLU A 464 -26.05 -10.65 -15.59
CA GLU A 464 -26.24 -11.89 -14.83
C GLU A 464 -25.74 -13.06 -15.66
N LYS A 465 -24.90 -13.90 -15.05
CA LYS A 465 -24.33 -15.07 -15.72
C LYS A 465 -24.14 -16.22 -14.73
N THR A 466 -24.64 -17.39 -15.09
CA THR A 466 -24.39 -18.62 -14.34
C THR A 466 -23.33 -19.45 -15.05
N VAL A 467 -22.25 -19.81 -14.35
CA VAL A 467 -21.16 -20.65 -14.86
C VAL A 467 -20.75 -21.66 -13.78
N ASN A 468 -20.69 -22.95 -14.12
CA ASN A 468 -20.21 -24.01 -13.23
C ASN A 468 -20.93 -24.11 -11.86
N GLY A 469 -22.23 -23.76 -11.79
CA GLY A 469 -22.99 -23.76 -10.52
C GLY A 469 -22.78 -22.50 -9.66
N GLU A 470 -22.02 -21.51 -10.15
CA GLU A 470 -21.94 -20.18 -9.55
C GLU A 470 -22.77 -19.18 -10.37
N THR A 471 -23.55 -18.34 -9.69
CA THR A 471 -24.29 -17.25 -10.30
C THR A 471 -23.62 -15.92 -9.99
N LEU A 472 -23.13 -15.25 -11.03
CA LEU A 472 -22.53 -13.93 -10.99
C LEU A 472 -23.58 -12.89 -11.38
N LYS A 473 -23.93 -12.00 -10.45
CA LYS A 473 -24.83 -10.85 -10.68
C LYS A 473 -24.05 -9.56 -10.47
N GLY A 474 -24.11 -8.64 -11.43
CA GLY A 474 -23.43 -7.36 -11.37
C GLY A 474 -24.35 -6.19 -11.67
N TRP A 475 -24.19 -5.12 -10.91
CA TRP A 475 -24.95 -3.88 -11.00
C TRP A 475 -24.04 -2.71 -11.32
N TYR A 476 -24.50 -1.83 -12.20
CA TYR A 476 -23.93 -0.49 -12.34
C TYR A 476 -24.54 0.41 -11.26
N PHE A 477 -23.71 1.20 -10.59
CA PHE A 477 -24.15 2.15 -9.58
C PHE A 477 -23.60 3.55 -9.81
N GLU A 478 -24.40 4.53 -9.42
CA GLU A 478 -24.04 5.92 -9.20
C GLU A 478 -24.57 6.30 -7.82
N THR A 479 -23.69 6.71 -6.92
CA THR A 479 -24.06 6.97 -5.53
C THR A 479 -23.33 8.18 -4.98
N THR A 480 -24.05 9.03 -4.26
CA THR A 480 -23.47 10.14 -3.50
C THR A 480 -23.32 9.74 -2.04
N LEU A 481 -22.09 9.54 -1.59
CA LEU A 481 -21.75 9.14 -0.22
C LEU A 481 -21.49 10.36 0.65
N ARG A 482 -21.98 10.33 1.89
CA ARG A 482 -21.69 11.33 2.91
C ARG A 482 -20.62 10.85 3.89
N GLU A 483 -19.45 11.45 3.80
CA GLU A 483 -18.25 11.08 4.53
C GLU A 483 -17.71 12.24 5.38
N ASN A 484 -16.95 11.90 6.41
CA ASN A 484 -16.31 12.88 7.30
C ASN A 484 -14.81 12.98 6.98
N PHE A 485 -14.48 13.70 5.91
CA PHE A 485 -13.08 14.01 5.57
C PHE A 485 -12.47 14.95 6.61
N ASN A 486 -11.20 14.76 6.96
CA ASN A 486 -10.49 15.65 7.88
C ASN A 486 -9.59 16.64 7.10
N PRO A 487 -9.95 17.93 6.99
CA PRO A 487 -9.14 18.93 6.30
C PRO A 487 -8.06 19.60 7.17
N ASP A 488 -7.87 19.20 8.44
CA ASP A 488 -6.99 19.90 9.41
C ASP A 488 -5.57 20.11 8.87
N ARG A 489 -5.06 19.12 8.12
CA ARG A 489 -3.69 19.11 7.56
C ARG A 489 -3.58 19.74 6.16
N PHE A 490 -4.65 20.33 5.64
CA PHE A 490 -4.63 20.96 4.32
C PHE A 490 -3.52 22.03 4.22
N PRO A 491 -2.75 22.07 3.11
CA PRO A 491 -2.91 21.30 1.86
C PRO A 491 -2.04 20.03 1.75
N LEU A 492 -1.48 19.56 2.86
CA LEU A 492 -0.66 18.34 2.96
C LEU A 492 -1.51 17.12 3.36
N ASP A 493 -2.81 17.18 3.08
CA ASP A 493 -3.77 16.16 3.49
C ASP A 493 -3.79 14.95 2.55
N ARG A 494 -4.07 13.80 3.17
CA ARG A 494 -4.44 12.55 2.52
C ARG A 494 -5.86 12.24 2.96
N GLN A 495 -6.68 11.78 2.03
CA GLN A 495 -8.05 11.38 2.32
C GLN A 495 -8.23 9.93 1.85
N SER A 496 -9.16 9.22 2.49
CA SER A 496 -9.63 7.92 2.01
C SER A 496 -11.11 8.10 1.67
N VAL A 497 -11.49 7.79 0.44
CA VAL A 497 -12.90 7.62 0.08
C VAL A 497 -13.26 6.19 0.43
N TRP A 498 -14.21 5.99 1.36
CA TRP A 498 -14.56 4.64 1.82
C TRP A 498 -15.99 4.26 1.40
N ILE A 499 -16.08 3.17 0.66
CA ILE A 499 -17.36 2.61 0.22
C ILE A 499 -17.68 1.44 1.12
N ARG A 500 -18.59 1.66 2.07
CA ARG A 500 -19.08 0.60 2.95
C ARG A 500 -20.16 -0.22 2.26
N LEU A 501 -20.12 -1.53 2.48
CA LEU A 501 -20.97 -2.48 1.78
C LEU A 501 -21.79 -3.26 2.81
N TRP A 502 -23.11 -3.18 2.69
CA TRP A 502 -24.03 -4.09 3.35
C TRP A 502 -24.69 -5.00 2.32
N HIS A 503 -25.01 -6.21 2.74
CA HIS A 503 -25.87 -7.08 1.95
C HIS A 503 -27.33 -6.61 2.09
N GLU A 504 -28.13 -6.76 1.02
CA GLU A 504 -29.55 -6.33 0.97
C GLU A 504 -30.38 -6.89 2.13
N LYS A 505 -30.18 -8.16 2.48
CA LYS A 505 -30.81 -8.81 3.64
C LYS A 505 -29.97 -8.64 4.90
N ILE A 506 -30.09 -7.46 5.52
CA ILE A 506 -29.53 -7.19 6.84
C ILE A 506 -30.19 -8.14 7.85
N GLY A 507 -29.40 -8.97 8.55
CA GLY A 507 -29.87 -9.86 9.61
C GLY A 507 -29.76 -11.36 9.32
N ASP A 508 -29.59 -11.78 8.07
CA ASP A 508 -29.51 -13.20 7.66
C ASP A 508 -28.13 -13.84 7.92
N ASN A 509 -27.33 -13.27 8.84
CA ASN A 509 -25.97 -13.71 9.15
C ASN A 509 -25.05 -13.82 7.92
N ILE A 510 -25.30 -12.97 6.93
CA ILE A 510 -24.51 -12.85 5.69
C ILE A 510 -23.35 -11.89 5.94
N VAL A 511 -22.14 -12.30 5.60
CA VAL A 511 -20.92 -11.49 5.70
C VAL A 511 -20.32 -11.35 4.31
N LEU A 512 -20.13 -10.11 3.88
CA LEU A 512 -19.48 -9.81 2.60
C LEU A 512 -17.97 -10.01 2.72
N VAL A 513 -17.38 -10.67 1.73
CA VAL A 513 -15.93 -10.86 1.58
C VAL A 513 -15.52 -10.46 0.17
N PRO A 514 -14.30 -10.00 -0.10
CA PRO A 514 -13.94 -9.55 -1.44
C PRO A 514 -13.76 -10.71 -2.43
N ASP A 515 -14.27 -10.57 -3.65
CA ASP A 515 -14.09 -11.52 -4.77
C ASP A 515 -12.67 -11.36 -5.37
N LEU A 516 -11.65 -11.82 -4.63
CA LEU A 516 -10.23 -11.67 -5.02
C LEU A 516 -9.92 -12.24 -6.41
N LYS A 517 -10.62 -13.30 -6.82
CA LYS A 517 -10.44 -13.96 -8.13
C LYS A 517 -10.75 -13.07 -9.32
N ALA A 518 -11.55 -12.02 -9.13
CA ALA A 518 -11.92 -11.09 -10.19
C ALA A 518 -10.86 -10.02 -10.46
N TYR A 519 -9.83 -9.92 -9.62
CA TYR A 519 -8.78 -8.91 -9.72
C TYR A 519 -7.49 -9.48 -10.31
N ASN A 520 -6.87 -8.73 -11.22
CA ASN A 520 -5.58 -9.11 -11.81
C ASN A 520 -4.40 -8.96 -10.83
N SER A 521 -4.56 -8.15 -9.79
CA SER A 521 -3.55 -8.01 -8.74
C SER A 521 -4.24 -7.74 -7.43
N LEU A 522 -3.70 -8.30 -6.35
CA LEU A 522 -4.17 -8.06 -5.00
C LEU A 522 -3.30 -7.01 -4.27
N ASN A 523 -2.28 -6.46 -4.95
CA ASN A 523 -1.41 -5.47 -4.35
C ASN A 523 -2.12 -4.11 -4.27
N THR A 524 -2.21 -3.54 -3.06
CA THR A 524 -2.97 -2.32 -2.81
C THR A 524 -2.46 -1.08 -3.58
N ARG A 525 -1.19 -1.05 -3.99
CA ARG A 525 -0.61 0.03 -4.82
C ARG A 525 -0.76 -0.18 -6.31
N SER A 526 -1.16 -1.37 -6.76
CA SER A 526 -1.54 -1.61 -8.15
C SER A 526 -2.93 -1.04 -8.51
N LEU A 527 -3.61 -0.44 -7.52
CA LEU A 527 -4.94 0.15 -7.63
C LEU A 527 -6.00 -0.86 -8.10
N PRO A 528 -6.14 -2.03 -7.44
CA PRO A 528 -7.14 -3.01 -7.83
C PRO A 528 -8.54 -2.43 -7.75
N GLY A 529 -9.36 -2.73 -8.75
CA GLY A 529 -10.74 -2.24 -8.82
C GLY A 529 -10.88 -0.77 -9.18
N ILE A 530 -9.84 -0.12 -9.72
CA ILE A 530 -9.91 1.25 -10.22
C ILE A 530 -9.67 1.26 -11.74
N GLU A 531 -10.41 2.11 -12.45
CA GLU A 531 -10.20 2.37 -13.88
C GLU A 531 -8.76 2.86 -14.17
N LYS A 532 -8.17 2.45 -15.30
CA LYS A 532 -6.76 2.80 -15.60
C LYS A 532 -6.59 4.29 -15.92
N ASP A 533 -7.52 4.84 -16.71
CA ASP A 533 -7.54 6.25 -17.10
C ASP A 533 -8.38 7.08 -16.12
N PHE A 534 -8.15 6.87 -14.82
CA PHE A 534 -8.92 7.54 -13.76
C PHE A 534 -8.62 9.04 -13.72
N VAL A 535 -9.66 9.86 -13.92
CA VAL A 535 -9.55 11.32 -13.88
C VAL A 535 -10.03 11.82 -12.52
N LEU A 536 -9.12 12.40 -11.74
CA LEU A 536 -9.44 13.01 -10.45
C LEU A 536 -8.80 14.41 -10.36
N ALA A 537 -9.62 15.45 -10.27
CA ALA A 537 -9.14 16.84 -10.27
C ALA A 537 -8.50 17.21 -8.93
N GLY A 538 -7.23 17.65 -8.95
CA GLY A 538 -6.54 18.16 -7.76
C GLY A 538 -6.00 17.10 -6.79
N TRP A 539 -6.16 15.82 -7.13
CA TRP A 539 -5.74 14.68 -6.33
C TRP A 539 -5.02 13.64 -7.18
N SER A 540 -4.18 12.82 -6.54
CA SER A 540 -3.58 11.62 -7.12
C SER A 540 -4.00 10.39 -6.34
N LEU A 541 -4.32 9.31 -7.04
CA LEU A 541 -4.57 8.00 -6.43
C LEU A 541 -3.29 7.48 -5.77
N PHE A 542 -3.43 6.90 -4.58
CA PHE A 542 -2.31 6.35 -3.82
C PHE A 542 -2.44 4.83 -3.64
N ARG A 543 -3.58 4.34 -3.16
CA ARG A 543 -3.89 2.92 -2.96
C ARG A 543 -5.38 2.65 -3.10
N SER A 544 -5.74 1.42 -3.44
CA SER A 544 -7.10 0.90 -3.25
C SER A 544 -7.07 -0.49 -2.66
N TYR A 545 -8.02 -0.79 -1.76
CA TYR A 545 -8.05 -2.05 -1.05
C TYR A 545 -9.38 -2.31 -0.34
N PHE A 546 -9.64 -3.59 -0.08
CA PHE A 546 -10.71 -4.01 0.82
C PHE A 546 -10.23 -4.04 2.26
N GLU A 547 -11.11 -3.67 3.17
CA GLU A 547 -10.86 -3.60 4.60
C GLU A 547 -12.09 -4.13 5.34
N VAL A 548 -11.88 -4.92 6.40
CA VAL A 548 -12.96 -5.25 7.34
C VAL A 548 -12.82 -4.37 8.57
N ARG A 549 -13.91 -3.68 8.90
CA ARG A 549 -14.05 -2.92 10.14
C ARG A 549 -15.06 -3.59 11.05
N GLU A 550 -14.71 -3.62 12.32
CA GLU A 550 -15.55 -4.15 13.39
C GLU A 550 -16.43 -3.03 13.96
N ASN A 551 -17.66 -2.94 13.47
CA ASN A 551 -18.59 -1.87 13.83
C ASN A 551 -19.47 -2.30 15.01
N GLN A 552 -19.60 -1.42 16.00
CA GLN A 552 -20.47 -1.63 17.16
C GLN A 552 -21.73 -0.80 17.02
N TYR A 553 -22.89 -1.45 17.12
CA TYR A 553 -24.18 -0.80 17.08
C TYR A 553 -24.80 -0.71 18.47
N ASN A 554 -25.39 0.44 18.76
CA ASN A 554 -26.20 0.66 19.97
C ASN A 554 -27.66 0.19 19.80
N THR A 555 -28.02 -0.34 18.64
CA THR A 555 -29.35 -0.85 18.31
C THR A 555 -29.25 -2.15 17.50
N ARG A 556 -30.31 -2.95 17.50
CA ARG A 556 -30.42 -4.17 16.68
C ARG A 556 -31.26 -3.98 15.42
N LEU A 557 -31.61 -2.72 15.08
CA LEU A 557 -32.46 -2.39 13.93
C LEU A 557 -33.80 -3.16 13.91
N GLY A 558 -34.29 -3.58 15.08
CA GLY A 558 -35.51 -4.39 15.21
C GLY A 558 -35.36 -5.87 14.82
N ILE A 559 -34.17 -6.31 14.39
CA ILE A 559 -33.89 -7.70 14.01
C ILE A 559 -33.66 -8.51 15.29
N ALA A 560 -34.40 -9.61 15.42
CA ALA A 560 -34.26 -10.58 16.50
C ALA A 560 -33.00 -11.43 16.30
N SER A 561 -31.82 -10.82 16.27
CA SER A 561 -30.55 -11.55 16.31
C SER A 561 -30.14 -11.83 17.75
N SER A 562 -29.60 -13.02 17.99
CA SER A 562 -29.24 -13.54 19.31
C SER A 562 -28.08 -12.80 19.99
N ALA A 563 -27.44 -11.82 19.34
CA ALA A 563 -26.31 -11.09 19.88
C ALA A 563 -26.70 -9.69 20.42
N PRO A 564 -26.65 -9.42 21.74
CA PRO A 564 -26.69 -8.07 22.31
C PRO A 564 -25.39 -7.33 22.04
N GLY A 565 -25.45 -6.16 21.41
CA GLY A 565 -24.28 -5.27 21.27
C GLY A 565 -23.09 -5.91 20.55
N GLY A 566 -23.36 -6.83 19.62
CA GLY A 566 -22.34 -7.56 18.89
C GLY A 566 -21.58 -6.66 17.93
N VAL A 567 -20.26 -6.77 17.96
CA VAL A 567 -19.39 -6.29 16.90
C VAL A 567 -19.78 -6.96 15.59
N VAL A 568 -20.16 -6.18 14.57
CA VAL A 568 -20.48 -6.68 13.23
C VAL A 568 -19.29 -6.41 12.32
N PRO A 569 -18.69 -7.44 11.71
CA PRO A 569 -17.66 -7.23 10.71
C PRO A 569 -18.32 -6.76 9.41
N GLU A 570 -17.83 -5.64 8.88
CA GLU A 570 -18.36 -5.04 7.67
C GLU A 570 -17.25 -4.71 6.70
N LEU A 571 -17.56 -4.91 5.42
CA LEU A 571 -16.62 -4.74 4.34
C LEU A 571 -16.64 -3.30 3.82
N TYR A 572 -15.46 -2.73 3.70
CA TYR A 572 -15.20 -1.42 3.12
C TYR A 572 -14.27 -1.59 1.92
N PHE A 573 -14.53 -0.85 0.86
CA PHE A 573 -13.58 -0.63 -0.22
C PHE A 573 -13.04 0.79 -0.10
N ASN A 574 -11.74 0.94 0.12
CA ASN A 574 -11.09 2.23 0.33
C ASN A 574 -10.31 2.63 -0.91
N VAL A 575 -10.40 3.91 -1.26
CA VAL A 575 -9.55 4.56 -2.25
C VAL A 575 -8.81 5.70 -1.57
N GLU A 576 -7.53 5.47 -1.28
CA GLU A 576 -6.66 6.49 -0.70
C GLU A 576 -6.17 7.45 -1.78
N ILE A 577 -6.33 8.74 -1.50
CA ILE A 577 -5.95 9.83 -2.39
C ILE A 577 -5.05 10.82 -1.67
N MET A 578 -4.15 11.42 -2.43
CA MET A 578 -3.21 12.41 -1.95
C MET A 578 -3.39 13.71 -2.72
N ARG A 579 -3.41 14.85 -2.01
CA ARG A 579 -3.61 16.15 -2.66
C ARG A 579 -2.37 16.54 -3.45
N ASN A 580 -2.58 17.10 -4.65
CA ASN A 580 -1.51 17.79 -5.34
C ASN A 580 -1.26 19.16 -4.69
N PHE A 581 -0.28 19.20 -3.78
CA PHE A 581 0.06 20.37 -2.94
C PHE A 581 0.34 21.66 -3.73
N ILE A 582 0.86 21.56 -4.96
CA ILE A 582 1.29 22.74 -5.75
C ILE A 582 0.11 23.66 -6.07
N ASN A 583 -1.06 23.09 -6.35
CA ASN A 583 -2.23 23.88 -6.75
C ASN A 583 -2.76 24.76 -5.60
N PRO A 584 -3.06 24.22 -4.39
CA PRO A 584 -3.39 25.02 -3.23
C PRO A 584 -2.30 26.02 -2.83
N PHE A 585 -1.02 25.64 -2.97
CA PHE A 585 0.10 26.53 -2.66
C PHE A 585 0.06 27.80 -3.53
N LEU A 586 -0.13 27.65 -4.84
CA LEU A 586 -0.22 28.77 -5.77
C LEU A 586 -1.51 29.58 -5.57
N ALA A 587 -2.63 28.93 -5.29
CA ALA A 587 -3.91 29.61 -5.10
C ALA A 587 -3.94 30.47 -3.82
N HIS A 588 -3.44 29.93 -2.70
CA HIS A 588 -3.67 30.52 -1.38
C HIS A 588 -2.42 31.13 -0.72
N LEU A 589 -1.26 30.47 -0.83
CA LEU A 589 -0.03 30.94 -0.18
C LEU A 589 0.69 32.02 -1.00
N PHE A 590 0.65 31.95 -2.34
CA PHE A 590 1.35 32.91 -3.19
C PHE A 590 0.82 34.35 -3.04
N PRO A 591 -0.51 34.63 -3.07
CA PRO A 591 -1.01 35.98 -2.81
C PRO A 591 -0.63 36.50 -1.43
N LEU A 592 -0.68 35.63 -0.42
CA LEU A 592 -0.30 35.98 0.95
C LEU A 592 1.19 36.30 1.07
N PHE A 593 2.04 35.57 0.35
CA PHE A 593 3.48 35.87 0.28
C PHE A 593 3.74 37.27 -0.31
N VAL A 594 2.99 37.67 -1.34
CA VAL A 594 3.05 39.05 -1.88
C VAL A 594 2.66 40.08 -0.83
N VAL A 595 1.59 39.84 -0.04
CA VAL A 595 1.20 40.72 1.07
C VAL A 595 2.32 40.86 2.09
N VAL A 596 2.95 39.76 2.51
CA VAL A 596 4.08 39.77 3.45
C VAL A 596 5.29 40.52 2.85
N LEU A 597 5.57 40.41 1.56
CA LEU A 597 6.62 41.20 0.93
C LEU A 597 6.30 42.70 0.90
N MET A 598 5.06 43.07 0.60
CA MET A 598 4.60 44.47 0.61
C MET A 598 4.66 45.08 2.01
N LEU A 599 4.25 44.34 3.04
CA LEU A 599 4.36 44.75 4.44
C LEU A 599 5.82 44.98 4.85
N TYR A 600 6.74 44.14 4.37
CA TYR A 600 8.17 44.34 4.61
C TYR A 600 8.70 45.61 3.94
N ALA A 601 8.29 45.88 2.70
CA ALA A 601 8.65 47.12 2.00
C ALA A 601 8.20 48.35 2.80
N ILE A 602 6.95 48.32 3.33
CA ILE A 602 6.44 49.37 4.21
C ILE A 602 7.33 49.53 5.45
N VAL A 603 7.70 48.44 6.14
CA VAL A 603 8.57 48.49 7.33
C VAL A 603 9.95 49.07 7.03
N ILE A 604 10.55 48.75 5.87
CA ILE A 604 11.83 49.32 5.43
C ILE A 604 11.74 50.84 5.25
N THR A 605 10.65 51.34 4.65
CA THR A 605 10.46 52.78 4.37
C THR A 605 10.24 53.62 5.62
N MET A 606 9.89 53.00 6.76
CA MET A 606 9.70 53.72 8.02
C MET A 606 11.02 54.30 8.53
N SER A 607 11.05 55.62 8.76
CA SER A 607 12.19 56.30 9.34
C SER A 607 11.75 57.38 10.32
N THR A 608 12.64 57.73 11.25
CA THR A 608 12.64 58.78 12.26
C THR A 608 13.45 59.98 11.79
N ASP A 609 14.34 59.79 10.82
CA ASP A 609 15.25 60.78 10.22
C ASP A 609 14.50 61.67 9.22
N GLU A 610 14.57 62.99 9.38
CA GLU A 610 13.77 63.94 8.59
C GLU A 610 14.15 63.94 7.10
N GLU A 611 15.45 63.84 6.76
CA GLU A 611 15.88 63.74 5.35
C GLU A 611 15.40 62.45 4.68
N LYS A 612 15.41 61.33 5.40
CA LYS A 612 14.93 60.05 4.87
C LYS A 612 13.42 59.96 4.83
N LYS A 613 12.71 60.60 5.75
CA LYS A 613 11.24 60.69 5.75
C LYS A 613 10.73 61.41 4.51
N ASP A 614 11.35 62.53 4.16
CA ASP A 614 10.97 63.31 2.97
C ASP A 614 11.31 62.57 1.68
N PHE A 615 12.47 61.90 1.61
CA PHE A 615 12.87 61.11 0.45
C PHE A 615 12.03 59.83 0.25
N LEU A 616 11.71 59.11 1.33
CA LEU A 616 10.95 57.86 1.29
C LEU A 616 9.43 58.05 1.40
N GLY A 617 8.97 59.29 1.62
CA GLY A 617 7.55 59.63 1.73
C GLY A 617 6.84 59.01 2.93
N PHE A 618 7.53 58.77 4.05
CA PHE A 618 6.93 58.10 5.20
C PHE A 618 5.86 58.97 5.87
N ASN A 619 4.62 58.49 5.85
CA ASN A 619 3.49 59.07 6.58
C ASN A 619 2.74 57.97 7.34
N ALA A 620 2.57 58.13 8.66
CA ALA A 620 1.86 57.15 9.50
C ALA A 620 0.43 56.90 9.03
N ALA A 621 -0.29 57.93 8.56
CA ALA A 621 -1.63 57.76 7.99
C ALA A 621 -1.59 56.94 6.68
N GLY A 622 -0.56 57.14 5.86
CA GLY A 622 -0.34 56.37 4.64
C GLY A 622 -0.03 54.90 4.93
N VAL A 623 0.74 54.61 5.99
CA VAL A 623 1.00 53.25 6.46
C VAL A 623 -0.29 52.59 6.95
N VAL A 624 -1.07 53.27 7.79
CA VAL A 624 -2.36 52.75 8.28
C VAL A 624 -3.30 52.45 7.10
N ALA A 625 -3.36 53.33 6.09
CA ALA A 625 -4.16 53.12 4.89
C ALA A 625 -3.67 51.91 4.08
N SER A 626 -2.35 51.77 3.89
CA SER A 626 -1.74 50.67 3.15
C SER A 626 -1.93 49.32 3.87
N CYS A 627 -1.74 49.30 5.19
CA CYS A 627 -2.00 48.14 6.05
C CYS A 627 -3.49 47.74 6.03
N SER A 628 -4.40 48.71 6.00
CA SER A 628 -5.84 48.44 5.88
C SER A 628 -6.18 47.80 4.52
N ALA A 629 -5.61 48.31 3.42
CA ALA A 629 -5.80 47.72 2.09
C ALA A 629 -5.26 46.30 2.01
N LEU A 630 -4.05 46.06 2.51
CA LEU A 630 -3.43 44.73 2.56
C LEU A 630 -4.19 43.76 3.47
N PHE A 631 -4.77 44.25 4.57
CA PHE A 631 -5.66 43.46 5.43
C PHE A 631 -6.90 42.99 4.68
N PHE A 632 -7.57 43.86 3.91
CA PHE A 632 -8.71 43.46 3.11
C PHE A 632 -8.37 42.41 2.06
N VAL A 633 -7.22 42.53 1.39
CA VAL A 633 -6.73 41.51 0.45
C VAL A 633 -6.54 40.17 1.16
N ALA A 634 -5.84 40.16 2.31
CA ALA A 634 -5.63 38.95 3.08
C ALA A 634 -6.93 38.37 3.67
N LEU A 635 -7.91 39.21 4.03
CA LEU A 635 -9.22 38.80 4.53
C LEU A 635 -10.05 38.13 3.44
N ILE A 636 -10.09 38.70 2.23
CA ILE A 636 -10.82 38.12 1.10
C ILE A 636 -10.24 36.75 0.74
N SER A 637 -8.90 36.63 0.64
CA SER A 637 -8.27 35.34 0.38
C SER A 637 -8.55 34.30 1.47
N HIS A 638 -8.56 34.72 2.75
CA HIS A 638 -8.89 33.81 3.85
C HIS A 638 -10.36 33.34 3.80
N VAL A 639 -11.30 34.24 3.46
CA VAL A 639 -12.71 33.88 3.26
C VAL A 639 -12.88 32.91 2.10
N GLN A 640 -12.14 33.10 1.00
CA GLN A 640 -12.15 32.16 -0.13
C GLN A 640 -11.69 30.76 0.28
N LEU A 641 -10.55 30.65 0.99
CA LEU A 641 -10.08 29.38 1.55
C LEU A 641 -11.16 28.69 2.41
N ARG A 642 -11.81 29.45 3.31
CA ARG A 642 -12.82 28.90 4.22
C ARG A 642 -14.04 28.39 3.46
N ASN A 643 -14.45 29.10 2.41
CA ASN A 643 -15.58 28.70 1.57
C ASN A 643 -15.28 27.44 0.76
N GLU A 644 -14.04 27.24 0.31
CA GLU A 644 -13.63 26.04 -0.43
C GLU A 644 -13.58 24.79 0.46
N LEU A 645 -13.07 24.91 1.68
CA LEU A 645 -12.87 23.76 2.57
C LEU A 645 -14.10 23.40 3.41
N ALA A 646 -15.03 24.34 3.61
CA ALA A 646 -16.22 24.19 4.47
C ALA A 646 -15.92 23.50 5.82
N ALA A 647 -14.72 23.71 6.37
CA ALA A 647 -14.23 23.04 7.56
C ALA A 647 -14.94 23.59 8.81
N ASN A 648 -15.07 22.76 9.85
CA ASN A 648 -15.57 23.17 11.17
C ASN A 648 -14.43 23.50 12.15
N SER A 649 -13.21 23.01 11.89
CA SER A 649 -11.99 23.20 12.68
C SER A 649 -11.08 24.29 12.08
N VAL A 650 -10.01 24.65 12.81
CA VAL A 650 -8.95 25.54 12.27
C VAL A 650 -8.02 24.71 11.40
N VAL A 651 -7.86 25.10 10.15
CA VAL A 651 -7.03 24.40 9.18
C VAL A 651 -5.59 24.92 9.24
N TYR A 652 -4.59 24.07 9.01
CA TYR A 652 -3.17 24.46 9.07
C TYR A 652 -2.84 25.72 8.25
N LEU A 653 -3.38 25.86 7.04
CA LEU A 653 -3.13 27.03 6.19
C LEU A 653 -3.69 28.35 6.79
N GLU A 654 -4.71 28.28 7.65
CA GLU A 654 -5.27 29.47 8.33
C GLU A 654 -4.26 30.13 9.29
N TYR A 655 -3.28 29.38 9.82
CA TYR A 655 -2.21 29.95 10.65
C TYR A 655 -1.41 31.02 9.90
N PHE A 656 -1.22 30.87 8.59
CA PHE A 656 -0.51 31.88 7.80
C PHE A 656 -1.29 33.20 7.74
N TYR A 657 -2.61 33.14 7.58
CA TYR A 657 -3.47 34.34 7.60
C TYR A 657 -3.52 34.97 8.98
N LEU A 658 -3.68 34.18 10.05
CA LEU A 658 -3.69 34.67 11.43
C LEU A 658 -2.37 35.38 11.80
N ILE A 659 -1.22 34.79 11.44
CA ILE A 659 0.09 35.42 11.63
C ILE A 659 0.17 36.74 10.85
N THR A 660 -0.34 36.77 9.62
CA THR A 660 -0.35 37.98 8.79
C THR A 660 -1.22 39.08 9.40
N TYR A 661 -2.37 38.75 10.00
CA TYR A 661 -3.22 39.74 10.68
C TYR A 661 -2.53 40.35 11.90
N VAL A 662 -1.90 39.51 12.72
CA VAL A 662 -1.11 39.98 13.87
C VAL A 662 0.03 40.88 13.38
N LEU A 663 0.70 40.49 12.30
CA LEU A 663 1.79 41.28 11.71
C LEU A 663 1.32 42.64 11.21
N ILE A 664 0.19 42.72 10.49
CA ILE A 664 -0.40 43.98 10.03
C ILE A 664 -0.69 44.91 11.22
N LEU A 665 -1.27 44.37 12.28
CA LEU A 665 -1.57 45.12 13.50
C LEU A 665 -0.28 45.63 14.16
N LEU A 666 0.74 44.79 14.31
CA LEU A 666 2.03 45.16 14.89
C LEU A 666 2.74 46.25 14.07
N ILE A 667 2.70 46.18 12.74
CA ILE A 667 3.29 47.19 11.84
C ILE A 667 2.55 48.52 11.95
N THR A 668 1.22 48.46 11.99
CA THR A 668 0.37 49.65 12.17
C THR A 668 0.66 50.32 13.50
N LEU A 669 0.71 49.54 14.59
CA LEU A 669 1.08 50.01 15.91
C LEU A 669 2.50 50.62 15.93
N ASN A 670 3.46 49.97 15.27
CA ASN A 670 4.82 50.47 15.16
C ASN A 670 4.86 51.84 14.48
N ALA A 671 4.15 52.02 13.37
CA ALA A 671 4.09 53.29 12.65
C ALA A 671 3.48 54.43 13.48
N VAL A 672 2.40 54.15 14.21
CA VAL A 672 1.74 55.13 15.10
C VAL A 672 2.66 55.51 16.26
N LEU A 673 3.27 54.53 16.94
CA LEU A 673 4.19 54.78 18.05
C LEU A 673 5.44 55.55 17.62
N LEU A 674 5.94 55.30 16.41
CA LEU A 674 7.05 56.04 15.81
C LEU A 674 6.67 57.51 15.55
N SER A 675 5.45 57.76 15.08
CA SER A 675 4.91 59.11 14.84
C SER A 675 4.69 59.89 16.14
N LEU A 676 4.16 59.23 17.18
CA LEU A 676 3.92 59.81 18.51
C LEU A 676 5.21 60.04 19.33
N LYS A 677 6.39 59.69 18.81
CA LYS A 677 7.70 59.82 19.48
C LYS A 677 7.73 59.22 20.90
N VAL A 678 6.97 58.15 21.15
CA VAL A 678 6.94 57.47 22.45
C VAL A 678 8.32 56.87 22.75
N LYS A 679 8.89 57.19 23.92
CA LYS A 679 10.24 56.76 24.35
C LYS A 679 10.29 55.26 24.72
N PHE A 680 9.99 54.37 23.79
CA PHE A 680 10.25 52.95 23.93
C PHE A 680 11.61 52.59 23.34
N ALA A 681 12.48 51.99 24.16
CA ALA A 681 13.84 51.61 23.78
C ALA A 681 13.90 50.62 22.60
N PHE A 682 12.83 49.88 22.33
CA PHE A 682 12.74 48.91 21.24
C PHE A 682 12.38 49.55 19.88
N ILE A 683 11.60 50.64 19.87
CA ILE A 683 11.04 51.25 18.65
C ILE A 683 11.95 52.38 18.14
N GLN A 684 12.53 53.17 19.04
CA GLN A 684 13.39 54.31 18.68
C GLN A 684 14.87 53.93 18.50
N PHE A 685 15.24 52.65 18.65
CA PHE A 685 16.63 52.22 18.52
C PHE A 685 17.12 52.32 17.07
N HIS A 686 18.09 53.21 16.82
CA HIS A 686 18.77 53.39 15.55
C HIS A 686 17.82 53.45 14.33
N ASP A 687 16.81 54.31 14.38
CA ASP A 687 15.90 54.53 13.26
C ASP A 687 15.03 53.31 12.88
N ASN A 688 14.31 52.77 13.88
CA ASN A 688 13.41 51.62 13.72
C ASN A 688 14.14 50.35 13.21
N LEU A 689 15.42 50.20 13.53
CA LEU A 689 16.26 49.11 13.02
C LEU A 689 15.84 47.75 13.58
N LEU A 690 15.43 47.68 14.84
CA LEU A 690 15.04 46.42 15.48
C LEU A 690 13.79 45.80 14.84
N PRO A 691 12.67 46.53 14.61
CA PRO A 691 11.53 45.99 13.88
C PRO A 691 11.84 45.55 12.45
N LYS A 692 12.72 46.29 11.74
CA LYS A 692 13.20 45.91 10.40
C LYS A 692 13.95 44.58 10.41
N LEU A 693 14.79 44.37 11.41
CA LEU A 693 15.61 43.17 11.57
C LEU A 693 14.81 41.95 12.06
N ILE A 694 13.85 42.14 12.96
CA ILE A 694 13.06 41.08 13.58
C ILE A 694 11.94 40.58 12.67
N TYR A 695 11.52 41.37 11.68
CA TYR A 695 10.43 41.06 10.76
C TYR A 695 10.43 39.61 10.24
N TRP A 696 11.49 39.23 9.52
CA TRP A 696 11.59 37.89 8.92
C TRP A 696 11.74 36.77 9.96
N PRO A 697 12.65 36.86 10.94
CA PRO A 697 12.76 35.86 12.00
C PRO A 697 11.48 35.64 12.81
N ALA A 698 10.71 36.70 13.07
CA ALA A 698 9.45 36.61 13.83
C ALA A 698 8.38 35.83 13.05
N ILE A 699 8.23 36.12 11.76
CA ILE A 699 7.27 35.40 10.89
C ILE A 699 7.69 33.94 10.77
N SER A 700 8.96 33.66 10.42
CA SER A 700 9.45 32.28 10.28
C SER A 700 9.39 31.51 11.61
N GLY A 701 9.60 32.18 12.74
CA GLY A 701 9.51 31.59 14.07
C GLY A 701 8.08 31.26 14.46
N ALA A 702 7.14 32.17 14.23
CA ALA A 702 5.71 31.93 14.46
C ALA A 702 5.19 30.78 13.57
N LEU A 703 5.58 30.77 12.30
CA LEU A 703 5.26 29.68 11.37
C LEU A 703 5.82 28.34 11.85
N PHE A 704 7.09 28.30 12.26
CA PHE A 704 7.71 27.09 12.78
C PHE A 704 6.98 26.54 14.00
N ILE A 705 6.62 27.40 14.97
CA ILE A 705 5.88 26.99 16.16
C ILE A 705 4.49 26.44 15.79
N CYS A 706 3.75 27.13 14.91
CA CYS A 706 2.43 26.67 14.46
C CYS A 706 2.51 25.35 13.68
N THR A 707 3.55 25.17 12.86
CA THR A 707 3.81 23.93 12.11
C THR A 707 4.07 22.77 13.06
N VAL A 708 4.94 22.95 14.06
CA VAL A 708 5.19 21.92 15.08
C VAL A 708 3.92 21.59 15.85
N TRP A 709 3.12 22.58 16.21
CA TRP A 709 1.87 22.34 16.95
C TRP A 709 0.83 21.60 16.11
N ALA A 710 0.69 21.94 14.82
CA ALA A 710 -0.31 21.35 13.93
C ALA A 710 -0.02 19.88 13.55
N PHE A 711 1.26 19.50 13.42
CA PHE A 711 1.64 18.15 12.95
C PHE A 711 2.10 17.20 14.06
N ARG A 712 2.28 17.68 15.30
CA ARG A 712 2.60 16.84 16.46
C ARG A 712 1.35 16.22 17.10
N HIS A 713 0.17 16.74 16.77
CA HIS A 713 -1.15 16.27 17.18
C HIS A 713 -1.85 15.58 16.01
#